data_AF-A0A7L4QL86-F1
#
_entry.id   AF-A0A7L4QL86-F1
#
_cell.length_a   1.000
_cell.length_b   1.000
_cell.length_c   1.000
_cell.angle_alpha   90.00
_cell.angle_beta   90.00
_cell.angle_gamma   90.00
#
_symmetry.space_group_name_H-M   'P 1'
#
loop_
_entity.id
_entity.type
_entity.pdbx_description
1 polymer ?
#
loop_
_entity_poly.entity_id
_entity_poly.type
_entity_poly.pdbx_seq_one_letter_code
_entity_poly.pdbx_strand_id
1 'polypeptide(L)'
;MIRDSISRVVEGTDLSTDESSEVMREIITGQATPSQIGSFITAMRMKGETVEELLGFVKVMREMGQKIRSPLSAIDVCGTGGDATGTFNISTTASFVICASGLPVAKHGNRSISSMSGSADVLHVLGIPNDLDPLSVEKCLESTGIGFMFAPIFHDSMRNVLAPRKEIGIRTFFNLLGPLANPAGVKRQLIGVYDPDIAPMVCKVMQRLGSDRVMVVHGSGMDEITTLGRTRIVEIIEGEMRDYTIEPKDFGIDVAPLDRLKGGNPTENARILLSILKGENSPRADIVALNAGAGLYIGGRAVSIHDGFEIAREILRNGSAFAKLEQFTFKCLELEEKRQISMQASELSERRILSHILSQKSRELSEHLLDQILGSEVEHHLENLEKDLIDDPNVLTYIMLRRILDLPRITVPEFKLNRSKTALAQAVSNDSGVSVIGEYKPTSPTAAALSIPPDPESVIEAYELAGMAGVSVLVESSMFGGGTELFASIRSTVNLPMLFKDFVISPKQIDVADNLGADSVLLIASALEIEFLDEMIHNCLLKGMEPLIELHSKDDVAKLNSLSNLDKVDLVGVNTRNLKTLDVDMENLSRIGPLLDGNRLTIAESGIRSIQELDMVKGYDGVLIGSMFMGSPDIARAVGMVIDRCREVYA
;
A
#
# COMPACT_ATOMS: atom_id res chain seq x y z
N MET A 1 -24.75 -33.20 0.87
CA MET A 1 -23.69 -33.90 1.63
C MET A 1 -23.36 -33.20 2.95
N ILE A 2 -23.24 -31.86 2.98
CA ILE A 2 -22.80 -31.12 4.17
C ILE A 2 -23.71 -31.32 5.39
N ARG A 3 -25.03 -31.43 5.20
CA ARG A 3 -25.98 -31.66 6.30
C ARG A 3 -25.70 -32.96 7.07
N ASP A 4 -25.47 -34.05 6.34
CA ASP A 4 -25.19 -35.35 6.94
C ASP A 4 -23.79 -35.37 7.58
N SER A 5 -22.84 -34.69 6.93
CA SER A 5 -21.48 -34.52 7.45
C SER A 5 -21.45 -33.74 8.75
N ILE A 6 -22.27 -32.67 8.89
CA ILE A 6 -22.44 -31.93 10.15
C ILE A 6 -22.86 -32.87 11.28
N SER A 7 -23.84 -33.74 11.06
CA SER A 7 -24.30 -34.69 12.08
C SER A 7 -23.15 -35.58 12.58
N ARG A 8 -22.33 -36.07 11.65
CA ARG A 8 -21.20 -36.95 11.97
C ARG A 8 -20.08 -36.24 12.71
N VAL A 9 -19.68 -35.05 12.26
CA VAL A 9 -18.56 -34.34 12.89
C VAL A 9 -18.94 -33.82 14.29
N VAL A 10 -20.22 -33.51 14.53
CA VAL A 10 -20.74 -33.18 15.86
C VAL A 10 -20.65 -34.38 16.81
N GLU A 11 -20.82 -35.60 16.31
CA GLU A 11 -20.63 -36.85 17.08
C GLU A 11 -19.16 -37.26 17.21
N GLY A 12 -18.22 -36.46 16.69
CA GLY A 12 -16.78 -36.76 16.73
C GLY A 12 -16.35 -37.83 15.72
N THR A 13 -17.16 -38.10 14.70
CA THR A 13 -16.83 -39.07 13.65
C THR A 13 -16.04 -38.42 12.52
N ASP A 14 -14.90 -39.01 12.16
CA ASP A 14 -14.06 -38.54 11.06
C ASP A 14 -14.72 -38.76 9.70
N LEU A 15 -14.43 -37.85 8.78
CA LEU A 15 -14.80 -37.96 7.36
C LEU A 15 -13.66 -38.58 6.56
N SER A 16 -14.00 -39.34 5.53
CA SER A 16 -13.01 -39.79 4.55
C SER A 16 -12.53 -38.63 3.66
N THR A 17 -11.46 -38.84 2.89
CA THR A 17 -10.98 -37.88 1.90
C THR A 17 -12.03 -37.54 0.85
N ASP A 18 -12.87 -38.50 0.44
CA ASP A 18 -13.89 -38.27 -0.57
C ASP A 18 -15.06 -37.46 0.01
N GLU A 19 -15.50 -37.81 1.23
CA GLU A 19 -16.57 -37.09 1.94
C GLU A 19 -16.17 -35.63 2.23
N SER A 20 -14.97 -35.41 2.74
CA SER A 20 -14.43 -34.06 2.97
C SER A 20 -14.28 -33.27 1.67
N SER A 21 -13.90 -33.92 0.57
CA SER A 21 -13.86 -33.28 -0.76
C SER A 21 -15.25 -32.84 -1.22
N GLU A 22 -16.27 -33.70 -1.07
CA GLU A 22 -17.65 -33.37 -1.45
C GLU A 22 -18.20 -32.20 -0.63
N VAL A 23 -17.98 -32.22 0.70
CA VAL A 23 -18.38 -31.11 1.57
C VAL A 23 -17.69 -29.82 1.16
N MET A 24 -16.36 -29.87 0.94
CA MET A 24 -15.62 -28.68 0.51
C MET A 24 -16.16 -28.15 -0.81
N ARG A 25 -16.49 -29.02 -1.77
CA ARG A 25 -17.06 -28.64 -3.07
C ARG A 25 -18.41 -27.94 -2.90
N GLU A 26 -19.30 -28.45 -2.04
CA GLU A 26 -20.58 -27.78 -1.73
C GLU A 26 -20.34 -26.39 -1.13
N ILE A 27 -19.33 -26.25 -0.25
CA ILE A 27 -18.98 -24.97 0.37
C ILE A 27 -18.45 -23.97 -0.68
N ILE A 28 -17.41 -24.33 -1.44
CA ILE A 28 -16.76 -23.39 -2.36
C ILE A 28 -17.60 -23.07 -3.61
N THR A 29 -18.56 -23.92 -3.98
CA THR A 29 -19.50 -23.64 -5.08
C THR A 29 -20.73 -22.86 -4.63
N GLY A 30 -20.84 -22.52 -3.34
CA GLY A 30 -21.94 -21.72 -2.80
C GLY A 30 -23.25 -22.50 -2.62
N GLN A 31 -23.21 -23.83 -2.60
CA GLN A 31 -24.39 -24.68 -2.38
C GLN A 31 -24.74 -24.80 -0.90
N ALA A 32 -23.77 -24.63 -0.01
CA ALA A 32 -23.98 -24.61 1.45
C ALA A 32 -24.44 -23.23 1.94
N THR A 33 -25.42 -23.20 2.84
CA THR A 33 -25.86 -21.95 3.47
C THR A 33 -24.83 -21.44 4.48
N PRO A 34 -24.82 -20.13 4.80
CA PRO A 34 -23.94 -19.58 5.84
C PRO A 34 -24.04 -20.33 7.18
N SER A 35 -25.25 -20.72 7.61
CA SER A 35 -25.45 -21.48 8.84
C SER A 35 -24.88 -22.91 8.77
N GLN A 36 -24.96 -23.57 7.61
CA GLN A 36 -24.36 -24.89 7.42
C GLN A 36 -22.85 -24.82 7.44
N ILE A 37 -22.27 -23.84 6.73
CA ILE A 37 -20.82 -23.57 6.75
C ILE A 37 -20.38 -23.33 8.18
N GLY A 38 -21.08 -22.46 8.92
CA GLY A 38 -20.72 -22.13 10.28
C GLY A 38 -20.81 -23.29 11.26
N SER A 39 -21.86 -24.09 11.16
CA SER A 39 -22.02 -25.32 11.94
C SER A 39 -20.89 -26.31 11.65
N PHE A 40 -20.62 -26.56 10.37
CA PHE A 40 -19.61 -27.52 9.94
C PHE A 40 -18.20 -27.14 10.40
N ILE A 41 -17.76 -25.91 10.14
CA ILE A 41 -16.39 -25.50 10.47
C ILE A 41 -16.15 -25.43 11.99
N THR A 42 -17.18 -25.09 12.77
CA THR A 42 -17.11 -25.07 14.23
C THR A 42 -17.02 -26.49 14.78
N ALA A 43 -17.86 -27.41 14.29
CA ALA A 43 -17.84 -28.81 14.71
C ALA A 43 -16.51 -29.49 14.33
N MET A 44 -15.98 -29.23 13.13
CA MET A 44 -14.64 -29.71 12.73
C MET A 44 -13.55 -29.24 13.70
N ARG A 45 -13.57 -27.95 14.08
CA ARG A 45 -12.60 -27.41 15.03
C ARG A 45 -12.69 -28.06 16.41
N MET A 46 -13.91 -28.38 16.88
CA MET A 46 -14.13 -29.06 18.15
C MET A 46 -13.67 -30.52 18.12
N LYS A 47 -13.92 -31.23 17.01
CA LYS A 47 -13.48 -32.61 16.79
C LYS A 47 -11.96 -32.73 16.68
N GLY A 48 -11.34 -31.76 16.01
CA GLY A 48 -9.96 -31.85 15.53
C GLY A 48 -9.92 -32.46 14.13
N GLU A 49 -9.14 -31.85 13.25
CA GLU A 49 -9.00 -32.26 11.86
C GLU A 49 -8.08 -33.46 11.70
N THR A 50 -8.36 -34.34 10.73
CA THR A 50 -7.47 -35.45 10.35
C THR A 50 -6.68 -35.16 9.07
N VAL A 51 -5.67 -36.00 8.78
CA VAL A 51 -4.90 -35.93 7.52
C VAL A 51 -5.82 -36.17 6.32
N GLU A 52 -6.76 -37.11 6.43
CA GLU A 52 -7.69 -37.52 5.40
C GLU A 52 -8.66 -36.39 5.04
N GLU A 53 -9.16 -35.67 6.06
CA GLU A 53 -10.07 -34.53 5.91
C GLU A 53 -9.37 -33.32 5.27
N LEU A 54 -8.21 -32.93 5.81
CA LEU A 54 -7.42 -31.83 5.24
C LEU A 54 -7.00 -32.13 3.80
N LEU A 55 -6.63 -33.38 3.50
CA LEU A 55 -6.28 -33.79 2.15
C LEU A 55 -7.46 -33.58 1.18
N GLY A 56 -8.69 -33.93 1.58
CA GLY A 56 -9.88 -33.71 0.77
C GLY A 56 -10.16 -32.23 0.53
N PHE A 57 -10.09 -31.41 1.58
CA PHE A 57 -10.28 -29.97 1.48
C PHE A 57 -9.24 -29.30 0.56
N VAL A 58 -7.96 -29.63 0.71
CA VAL A 58 -6.88 -29.05 -0.10
C VAL A 58 -6.96 -29.49 -1.56
N LYS A 59 -7.31 -30.76 -1.83
CA LYS A 59 -7.50 -31.26 -3.20
C LYS A 59 -8.51 -30.41 -3.95
N VAL A 60 -9.65 -30.12 -3.32
CA VAL A 60 -10.71 -29.31 -3.92
C VAL A 60 -10.28 -27.86 -4.11
N MET A 61 -9.55 -27.26 -3.16
CA MET A 61 -9.00 -25.91 -3.34
C MET A 61 -8.01 -25.83 -4.52
N ARG A 62 -7.11 -26.81 -4.65
CA ARG A 62 -6.16 -26.87 -5.77
C ARG A 62 -6.83 -27.19 -7.10
N GLU A 63 -7.91 -27.96 -7.10
CA GLU A 63 -8.67 -28.29 -8.30
C GLU A 63 -9.37 -27.05 -8.87
N MET A 64 -9.99 -26.26 -8.00
CA MET A 64 -10.87 -25.15 -8.35
C MET A 64 -10.16 -23.80 -8.44
N GLY A 65 -8.92 -23.71 -7.93
CA GLY A 65 -8.09 -22.52 -8.07
C GLY A 65 -7.54 -22.36 -9.49
N GLN A 66 -7.26 -21.11 -9.85
CA GLN A 66 -6.45 -20.80 -11.03
C GLN A 66 -5.05 -21.37 -10.83
N LYS A 67 -4.39 -21.80 -11.90
CA LYS A 67 -3.08 -22.45 -11.83
C LYS A 67 -2.06 -21.70 -12.66
N ILE A 68 -0.80 -21.80 -12.25
CA ILE A 68 0.33 -21.37 -13.06
C ILE A 68 1.31 -22.51 -13.30
N ARG A 69 2.03 -22.43 -14.40
CA ARG A 69 3.23 -23.22 -14.67
C ARG A 69 4.39 -22.68 -13.85
N SER A 70 5.16 -23.58 -13.26
CA SER A 70 6.36 -23.23 -12.51
C SER A 70 7.47 -24.24 -12.77
N PRO A 71 8.75 -23.85 -12.62
CA PRO A 71 9.85 -24.81 -12.62
C PRO A 71 9.67 -25.85 -11.51
N LEU A 72 10.08 -27.11 -11.76
CA LEU A 72 10.00 -28.17 -10.75
C LEU A 72 10.82 -27.87 -9.48
N SER A 73 11.85 -27.03 -9.60
CA SER A 73 12.67 -26.57 -8.49
C SER A 73 12.07 -25.39 -7.71
N ALA A 74 10.89 -24.88 -8.11
CA ALA A 74 10.26 -23.76 -7.44
C ALA A 74 9.89 -24.11 -6.00
N ILE A 75 10.10 -23.15 -5.11
CA ILE A 75 9.75 -23.23 -3.70
C ILE A 75 8.70 -22.19 -3.35
N ASP A 76 7.89 -22.49 -2.34
CA ASP A 76 7.08 -21.51 -1.63
C ASP A 76 7.55 -21.39 -0.17
N VAL A 77 7.47 -20.17 0.36
CA VAL A 77 7.75 -19.84 1.76
C VAL A 77 6.60 -19.02 2.28
N CYS A 78 5.78 -19.66 3.12
CA CYS A 78 4.54 -19.08 3.62
C CYS A 78 4.22 -19.62 5.03
N GLY A 79 3.52 -18.80 5.80
CA GLY A 79 2.98 -19.19 7.10
C GLY A 79 1.47 -19.33 7.04
N THR A 80 0.89 -20.05 8.00
CA THR A 80 -0.56 -20.08 8.23
C THR A 80 -1.10 -18.70 8.65
N GLY A 81 -0.23 -17.81 9.14
CA GLY A 81 -0.56 -16.55 9.77
C GLY A 81 -1.29 -16.73 11.10
N GLY A 82 -1.56 -15.60 11.76
CA GLY A 82 -2.37 -15.58 12.98
C GLY A 82 -1.65 -16.04 14.24
N ASP A 83 -0.32 -16.08 14.24
CA ASP A 83 0.53 -16.25 15.43
C ASP A 83 0.41 -15.07 16.43
N ALA A 84 -0.15 -13.94 15.99
CA ALA A 84 -0.39 -12.72 16.76
C ALA A 84 0.87 -12.10 17.39
N THR A 85 2.04 -12.39 16.82
CA THR A 85 3.33 -11.90 17.33
C THR A 85 3.64 -10.48 16.88
N GLY A 86 2.96 -10.00 15.82
CA GLY A 86 3.10 -8.64 15.31
C GLY A 86 4.45 -8.38 14.61
N THR A 87 5.13 -9.43 14.16
CA THR A 87 6.39 -9.27 13.43
C THR A 87 6.19 -8.73 12.01
N PHE A 88 7.26 -8.19 11.44
CA PHE A 88 7.27 -7.77 10.04
C PHE A 88 7.17 -8.98 9.09
N ASN A 89 7.01 -8.74 7.78
CA ASN A 89 6.83 -9.79 6.78
C ASN A 89 8.13 -10.57 6.46
N ILE A 90 8.56 -11.43 7.39
CA ILE A 90 9.78 -12.25 7.32
C ILE A 90 9.78 -13.13 6.07
N SER A 91 8.78 -14.02 5.89
CA SER A 91 8.70 -14.91 4.72
C SER A 91 8.67 -14.18 3.37
N THR A 92 8.10 -12.96 3.29
CA THR A 92 8.13 -12.14 2.07
C THR A 92 9.54 -11.63 1.80
N THR A 93 10.22 -11.14 2.82
CA THR A 93 11.61 -10.66 2.70
C THR A 93 12.55 -11.81 2.34
N ALA A 94 12.40 -12.97 2.99
CA ALA A 94 13.19 -14.18 2.72
C ALA A 94 13.01 -14.70 1.29
N SER A 95 11.83 -14.54 0.68
CA SER A 95 11.57 -14.94 -0.71
C SER A 95 12.50 -14.24 -1.71
N PHE A 96 12.81 -12.95 -1.51
CA PHE A 96 13.75 -12.23 -2.38
C PHE A 96 15.19 -12.71 -2.20
N VAL A 97 15.59 -13.04 -0.96
CA VAL A 97 16.90 -13.62 -0.66
C VAL A 97 17.06 -15.00 -1.31
N ILE A 98 16.04 -15.86 -1.19
CA ILE A 98 16.02 -17.18 -1.83
C ILE A 98 16.10 -17.04 -3.34
N CYS A 99 15.30 -16.16 -3.94
CA CYS A 99 15.29 -15.95 -5.38
C CYS A 99 16.63 -15.42 -5.91
N ALA A 100 17.31 -14.55 -5.15
CA ALA A 100 18.63 -14.05 -5.49
C ALA A 100 19.72 -15.15 -5.53
N SER A 101 19.51 -16.31 -4.89
CA SER A 101 20.40 -17.48 -5.00
C SER A 101 20.28 -18.26 -6.31
N GLY A 102 19.28 -17.91 -7.14
CA GLY A 102 18.90 -18.61 -8.37
C GLY A 102 17.78 -19.64 -8.22
N LEU A 103 17.25 -19.86 -7.00
CA LEU A 103 16.09 -20.73 -6.79
C LEU A 103 14.79 -20.01 -7.19
N PRO A 104 13.93 -20.61 -8.04
CA PRO A 104 12.63 -20.02 -8.36
C PRO A 104 11.71 -19.98 -7.14
N VAL A 105 11.01 -18.87 -6.91
CA VAL A 105 10.09 -18.68 -5.79
C VAL A 105 8.68 -18.41 -6.31
N ALA A 106 7.77 -19.35 -6.08
CA ALA A 106 6.36 -19.20 -6.38
C ALA A 106 5.63 -18.90 -5.06
N LYS A 107 5.65 -17.63 -4.64
CA LYS A 107 5.13 -17.21 -3.34
C LYS A 107 3.61 -17.09 -3.35
N HIS A 108 2.92 -17.90 -2.57
CA HIS A 108 1.49 -17.71 -2.32
C HIS A 108 1.30 -16.76 -1.13
N GLY A 109 0.43 -15.76 -1.27
CA GLY A 109 0.26 -14.74 -0.25
C GLY A 109 -1.11 -14.11 -0.24
N ASN A 110 -1.42 -13.44 0.87
CA ASN A 110 -2.70 -12.75 1.08
C ASN A 110 -2.48 -11.38 1.75
N ARG A 111 -3.58 -10.62 1.85
CA ARG A 111 -3.71 -9.47 2.76
C ARG A 111 -3.86 -9.98 4.19
N SER A 112 -3.57 -9.10 5.15
CA SER A 112 -3.74 -9.48 6.55
C SER A 112 -5.21 -9.72 6.93
N ILE A 113 -5.46 -10.72 7.79
CA ILE A 113 -6.73 -10.93 8.49
C ILE A 113 -6.61 -10.57 9.99
N SER A 114 -5.45 -10.81 10.60
CA SER A 114 -5.21 -10.66 12.06
C SER A 114 -3.95 -9.87 12.44
N SER A 115 -3.00 -9.67 11.51
CA SER A 115 -1.81 -8.82 11.69
C SER A 115 -2.05 -7.39 11.17
N MET A 116 -1.12 -6.47 11.40
CA MET A 116 -1.22 -5.11 10.82
C MET A 116 -0.89 -5.04 9.32
N SER A 117 -0.22 -6.06 8.74
CA SER A 117 0.18 -6.03 7.33
C SER A 117 0.46 -7.42 6.75
N GLY A 118 -0.22 -7.76 5.66
CA GLY A 118 0.02 -8.98 4.88
C GLY A 118 1.04 -8.78 3.78
N SER A 119 1.50 -9.90 3.19
CA SER A 119 2.44 -9.88 2.05
C SER A 119 1.95 -9.02 0.88
N ALA A 120 0.66 -9.07 0.54
CA ALA A 120 0.08 -8.29 -0.54
C ALA A 120 0.03 -6.79 -0.20
N ASP A 121 -0.13 -6.43 1.08
CA ASP A 121 -0.20 -5.04 1.53
C ASP A 121 1.18 -4.37 1.43
N VAL A 122 2.25 -5.06 1.83
CA VAL A 122 3.63 -4.57 1.67
C VAL A 122 4.01 -4.39 0.21
N LEU A 123 3.73 -5.38 -0.65
CA LEU A 123 4.03 -5.27 -2.08
C LEU A 123 3.28 -4.10 -2.72
N HIS A 124 2.04 -3.85 -2.31
CA HIS A 124 1.25 -2.71 -2.79
C HIS A 124 1.89 -1.37 -2.42
N VAL A 125 2.33 -1.20 -1.16
CA VAL A 125 3.06 0.00 -0.71
C VAL A 125 4.34 0.22 -1.51
N LEU A 126 5.06 -0.86 -1.83
CA LEU A 126 6.25 -0.82 -2.68
C LEU A 126 5.96 -0.46 -4.14
N GLY A 127 4.70 -0.25 -4.51
CA GLY A 127 4.28 0.07 -5.87
C GLY A 127 4.26 -1.12 -6.81
N ILE A 128 4.29 -2.34 -6.27
CA ILE A 128 4.25 -3.58 -7.05
C ILE A 128 2.78 -3.99 -7.24
N PRO A 129 2.29 -4.14 -8.48
CA PRO A 129 0.97 -4.71 -8.74
C PRO A 129 0.85 -6.10 -8.11
N ASN A 130 -0.05 -6.23 -7.13
CA ASN A 130 -0.29 -7.48 -6.42
C ASN A 130 -1.46 -8.28 -7.02
N ASP A 131 -2.16 -7.71 -8.00
CA ASP A 131 -3.37 -8.25 -8.62
C ASP A 131 -3.14 -8.73 -10.06
N LEU A 132 -1.91 -9.10 -10.40
CA LEU A 132 -1.57 -9.66 -11.71
C LEU A 132 -2.35 -10.97 -11.97
N ASP A 133 -2.76 -11.15 -13.22
CA ASP A 133 -3.43 -12.38 -13.66
C ASP A 133 -2.44 -13.57 -13.72
N PRO A 134 -2.93 -14.82 -13.76
CA PRO A 134 -2.08 -16.01 -13.77
C PRO A 134 -0.98 -16.01 -14.85
N LEU A 135 -1.27 -15.57 -16.08
CA LEU A 135 -0.28 -15.57 -17.17
C LEU A 135 0.80 -14.51 -16.94
N SER A 136 0.43 -13.37 -16.36
CA SER A 136 1.40 -12.35 -15.97
C SER A 136 2.31 -12.83 -14.83
N VAL A 137 1.75 -13.56 -13.85
CA VAL A 137 2.56 -14.17 -12.78
C VAL A 137 3.52 -15.24 -13.32
N GLU A 138 3.08 -16.08 -14.26
CA GLU A 138 3.96 -17.04 -14.97
C GLU A 138 5.16 -16.32 -15.60
N LYS A 139 4.90 -15.24 -16.35
CA LYS A 139 5.95 -14.45 -17.01
C LYS A 139 6.90 -13.79 -16.01
N CYS A 140 6.40 -13.32 -14.86
CA CYS A 140 7.25 -12.82 -13.78
C CYS A 140 8.19 -13.92 -13.26
N LEU A 141 7.63 -15.10 -12.97
CA LEU A 141 8.39 -16.23 -12.46
C LEU A 141 9.46 -16.68 -13.47
N GLU A 142 9.12 -16.78 -14.75
CA GLU A 142 10.05 -17.13 -15.83
C GLU A 142 11.17 -16.10 -15.99
N SER A 143 10.85 -14.81 -15.95
CA SER A 143 11.81 -13.74 -16.28
C SER A 143 12.71 -13.36 -15.10
N THR A 144 12.18 -13.45 -13.87
CA THR A 144 12.83 -12.90 -12.68
C THR A 144 13.21 -13.97 -11.67
N GLY A 145 12.62 -15.16 -11.79
CA GLY A 145 12.75 -16.24 -10.82
C GLY A 145 11.76 -16.11 -9.65
N ILE A 146 10.87 -15.11 -9.62
CA ILE A 146 9.86 -14.97 -8.57
C ILE A 146 8.50 -14.57 -9.14
N GLY A 147 7.44 -15.19 -8.60
CA GLY A 147 6.06 -14.85 -8.89
C GLY A 147 5.25 -14.79 -7.60
N PHE A 148 4.42 -13.75 -7.47
CA PHE A 148 3.52 -13.58 -6.34
C PHE A 148 2.09 -13.95 -6.76
N MET A 149 1.51 -14.94 -6.09
CA MET A 149 0.13 -15.36 -6.32
C MET A 149 -0.74 -14.82 -5.19
N PHE A 150 -1.58 -13.83 -5.51
CA PHE A 150 -2.48 -13.23 -4.54
C PHE A 150 -3.75 -14.07 -4.36
N ALA A 151 -3.92 -14.63 -3.16
CA ALA A 151 -4.94 -15.66 -2.89
C ALA A 151 -6.36 -15.33 -3.39
N PRO A 152 -6.90 -14.10 -3.25
CA PRO A 152 -8.24 -13.78 -3.76
C PRO A 152 -8.40 -13.92 -5.29
N ILE A 153 -7.33 -13.76 -6.07
CA ILE A 153 -7.36 -13.97 -7.53
C ILE A 153 -7.30 -15.45 -7.85
N PHE A 154 -6.42 -16.18 -7.17
CA PHE A 154 -6.17 -17.58 -7.47
C PHE A 154 -7.21 -18.53 -6.85
N HIS A 155 -7.93 -18.08 -5.83
CA HIS A 155 -8.98 -18.83 -5.12
C HIS A 155 -10.26 -18.00 -4.97
N ASP A 156 -10.75 -17.36 -6.04
CA ASP A 156 -11.96 -16.52 -6.04
C ASP A 156 -13.20 -17.21 -5.43
N SER A 157 -13.34 -18.54 -5.61
CA SER A 157 -14.41 -19.33 -5.01
C SER A 157 -14.46 -19.28 -3.47
N MET A 158 -13.36 -18.87 -2.83
CA MET A 158 -13.28 -18.64 -1.38
C MET A 158 -14.13 -17.48 -0.90
N ARG A 159 -14.61 -16.60 -1.79
CA ARG A 159 -15.55 -15.53 -1.40
C ARG A 159 -16.80 -16.06 -0.69
N ASN A 160 -17.24 -17.27 -1.06
CA ASN A 160 -18.42 -17.92 -0.50
C ASN A 160 -18.28 -18.28 1.00
N VAL A 161 -17.05 -18.30 1.53
CA VAL A 161 -16.79 -18.60 2.95
C VAL A 161 -16.33 -17.39 3.76
N LEU A 162 -16.08 -16.24 3.13
CA LEU A 162 -15.52 -15.07 3.82
C LEU A 162 -16.46 -14.54 4.91
N ALA A 163 -17.74 -14.32 4.59
CA ALA A 163 -18.72 -13.80 5.56
C ALA A 163 -18.93 -14.75 6.76
N PRO A 164 -19.24 -16.05 6.57
CA PRO A 164 -19.36 -16.99 7.68
C PRO A 164 -18.10 -17.04 8.57
N ARG A 165 -16.90 -17.08 7.97
CA ARG A 165 -15.64 -17.10 8.74
C ARG A 165 -15.45 -15.83 9.56
N LYS A 166 -15.79 -14.67 9.00
CA LYS A 166 -15.70 -13.39 9.70
C LYS A 166 -16.68 -13.31 10.86
N GLU A 167 -17.91 -13.78 10.68
CA GLU A 167 -18.95 -13.81 11.72
C GLU A 167 -18.60 -14.76 12.88
N ILE A 168 -18.00 -15.91 12.57
CA ILE A 168 -17.64 -16.93 13.56
C ILE A 168 -16.42 -16.51 14.39
N GLY A 169 -15.45 -15.81 13.78
CA GLY A 169 -14.36 -15.16 14.51
C GLY A 169 -13.37 -16.08 15.22
N ILE A 170 -13.40 -17.40 14.98
CA ILE A 170 -12.44 -18.36 15.54
C ILE A 170 -11.57 -19.00 14.44
N ARG A 171 -10.40 -19.51 14.81
CA ARG A 171 -9.52 -20.28 13.90
C ARG A 171 -10.20 -21.60 13.52
N THR A 172 -10.12 -21.96 12.25
CA THR A 172 -10.65 -23.21 11.68
C THR A 172 -9.64 -23.85 10.73
N PHE A 173 -9.95 -25.03 10.19
CA PHE A 173 -9.12 -25.69 9.18
C PHE A 173 -8.78 -24.80 7.97
N PHE A 174 -9.61 -23.80 7.64
CA PHE A 174 -9.32 -22.83 6.58
C PHE A 174 -8.05 -22.01 6.82
N ASN A 175 -7.63 -21.83 8.08
CA ASN A 175 -6.36 -21.19 8.42
C ASN A 175 -5.14 -22.06 8.04
N LEU A 176 -5.33 -23.36 7.88
CA LEU A 176 -4.28 -24.29 7.43
C LEU A 176 -4.22 -24.42 5.90
N LEU A 177 -5.34 -24.18 5.20
CA LEU A 177 -5.41 -24.47 3.77
C LEU A 177 -4.57 -23.52 2.90
N GLY A 178 -4.33 -22.28 3.33
CA GLY A 178 -3.62 -21.27 2.54
C GLY A 178 -2.25 -21.74 2.05
N PRO A 179 -1.32 -22.12 2.94
CA PRO A 179 -0.04 -22.71 2.56
C PRO A 179 -0.18 -23.96 1.69
N LEU A 180 -1.19 -24.80 1.95
CA LEU A 180 -1.33 -26.09 1.28
C LEU A 180 -1.91 -25.97 -0.13
N ALA A 181 -2.51 -24.84 -0.49
CA ALA A 181 -3.22 -24.64 -1.75
C ALA A 181 -2.43 -23.85 -2.81
N ASN A 182 -1.09 -23.79 -2.71
CA ASN A 182 -0.24 -23.03 -3.63
C ASN A 182 -0.62 -23.25 -5.13
N PRO A 183 -1.01 -22.20 -5.88
CA PRO A 183 -1.47 -22.30 -7.28
C PRO A 183 -0.45 -22.83 -8.29
N ALA A 184 0.84 -22.73 -7.98
CA ALA A 184 1.93 -23.24 -8.81
C ALA A 184 2.19 -24.74 -8.60
N GLY A 185 1.53 -25.37 -7.63
CA GLY A 185 1.69 -26.79 -7.34
C GLY A 185 3.11 -27.18 -6.92
N VAL A 186 3.81 -26.27 -6.23
CA VAL A 186 5.21 -26.46 -5.83
C VAL A 186 5.41 -27.78 -5.07
N LYS A 187 6.56 -28.40 -5.32
CA LYS A 187 6.97 -29.67 -4.71
C LYS A 187 7.90 -29.47 -3.51
N ARG A 188 8.36 -28.23 -3.31
CA ARG A 188 9.28 -27.81 -2.26
C ARG A 188 8.64 -26.67 -1.48
N GLN A 189 8.59 -26.77 -0.16
CA GLN A 189 7.92 -25.74 0.65
C GLN A 189 8.45 -25.63 2.06
N LEU A 190 8.63 -24.38 2.53
CA LEU A 190 8.80 -24.04 3.93
C LEU A 190 7.47 -23.47 4.45
N ILE A 191 6.87 -24.13 5.44
CA ILE A 191 5.56 -23.82 5.99
C ILE A 191 5.68 -23.45 7.46
N GLY A 192 5.35 -22.21 7.78
CA GLY A 192 5.10 -21.79 9.14
C GLY A 192 3.74 -22.26 9.66
N VAL A 193 3.68 -22.78 10.89
CA VAL A 193 2.42 -23.11 11.55
C VAL A 193 2.27 -22.42 12.91
N TYR A 194 1.05 -21.96 13.22
CA TYR A 194 0.74 -21.29 14.49
C TYR A 194 0.77 -22.24 15.71
N ASP A 195 0.69 -23.55 15.49
CA ASP A 195 0.64 -24.58 16.54
C ASP A 195 1.69 -25.66 16.20
N PRO A 196 2.62 -26.00 17.10
CA PRO A 196 3.64 -27.01 16.83
C PRO A 196 3.07 -28.43 16.66
N ASP A 197 1.89 -28.73 17.21
CA ASP A 197 1.34 -30.08 17.22
C ASP A 197 0.67 -30.47 15.90
N ILE A 198 0.32 -29.49 15.07
CA ILE A 198 -0.19 -29.73 13.71
C ILE A 198 0.92 -29.99 12.68
N ALA A 199 2.19 -29.73 13.01
CA ALA A 199 3.30 -29.84 12.06
C ALA A 199 3.42 -31.24 11.41
N PRO A 200 3.35 -32.37 12.15
CA PRO A 200 3.38 -33.70 11.55
C PRO A 200 2.21 -33.98 10.62
N MET A 201 1.01 -33.45 10.93
CA MET A 201 -0.18 -33.59 10.10
C MET A 201 -0.01 -32.86 8.77
N VAL A 202 0.46 -31.60 8.82
CA VAL A 202 0.73 -30.78 7.63
C VAL A 202 1.76 -31.45 6.73
N CYS A 203 2.88 -31.94 7.29
CA CYS A 203 3.88 -32.71 6.55
C CYS A 203 3.26 -33.91 5.82
N LYS A 204 2.44 -34.73 6.51
CA LYS A 204 1.79 -35.91 5.91
C LYS A 204 0.83 -35.53 4.78
N VAL A 205 0.04 -34.47 4.96
CA VAL A 205 -0.86 -33.96 3.90
C VAL A 205 -0.04 -33.54 2.68
N MET A 206 1.03 -32.78 2.87
CA MET A 206 1.89 -32.34 1.77
C MET A 206 2.60 -33.48 1.05
N GLN A 207 3.04 -34.51 1.78
CA GLN A 207 3.59 -35.75 1.21
C GLN A 207 2.55 -36.47 0.35
N ARG A 208 1.30 -36.61 0.83
CA ARG A 208 0.20 -37.22 0.05
C ARG A 208 -0.23 -36.39 -1.16
N LEU A 209 -0.01 -35.08 -1.14
CA LEU A 209 -0.16 -34.18 -2.30
C LEU A 209 1.03 -34.28 -3.27
N GLY A 210 2.02 -35.13 -2.96
CA GLY A 210 3.16 -35.45 -3.79
C GLY A 210 4.29 -34.43 -3.70
N SER A 211 4.53 -33.83 -2.54
CA SER A 211 5.67 -32.94 -2.32
C SER A 211 6.93 -33.75 -2.00
N ASP A 212 8.09 -33.30 -2.50
CA ASP A 212 9.37 -34.02 -2.36
C ASP A 212 10.16 -33.54 -1.14
N ARG A 213 10.09 -32.24 -0.84
CA ARG A 213 10.80 -31.58 0.26
C ARG A 213 9.90 -30.59 0.97
N VAL A 214 9.52 -30.87 2.20
CA VAL A 214 8.63 -30.01 2.98
C VAL A 214 9.24 -29.83 4.36
N MET A 215 9.32 -28.57 4.81
CA MET A 215 9.68 -28.25 6.18
C MET A 215 8.53 -27.49 6.81
N VAL A 216 8.05 -27.98 7.94
CA VAL A 216 7.04 -27.32 8.75
C VAL A 216 7.69 -26.84 10.05
N VAL A 217 7.54 -25.56 10.36
CA VAL A 217 8.25 -24.90 11.46
C VAL A 217 7.30 -24.20 12.42
N HIS A 218 7.68 -24.22 13.69
CA HIS A 218 7.04 -23.42 14.73
C HIS A 218 8.11 -22.88 15.69
N GLY A 219 8.28 -21.56 15.73
CA GLY A 219 9.35 -20.88 16.45
C GLY A 219 8.86 -20.11 17.67
N SER A 220 8.90 -20.72 18.85
CA SER A 220 8.55 -20.07 20.14
C SER A 220 7.27 -19.20 20.08
N GLY A 221 6.19 -19.73 19.48
CA GLY A 221 4.93 -19.02 19.30
C GLY A 221 4.74 -18.37 17.94
N MET A 222 5.77 -18.34 17.08
CA MET A 222 5.73 -17.80 15.72
C MET A 222 5.53 -18.89 14.67
N ASP A 223 4.88 -18.54 13.56
CA ASP A 223 4.83 -19.35 12.35
C ASP A 223 6.01 -19.07 11.41
N GLU A 224 7.21 -18.94 11.97
CA GLU A 224 8.48 -18.74 11.27
C GLU A 224 9.60 -19.45 12.07
N ILE A 225 10.76 -19.67 11.47
CA ILE A 225 11.97 -19.97 12.26
C ILE A 225 12.34 -18.72 13.03
N THR A 226 12.49 -18.82 14.35
CA THR A 226 12.67 -17.65 15.22
C THR A 226 14.10 -17.47 15.72
N THR A 227 14.49 -16.22 15.96
CA THR A 227 15.71 -15.85 16.70
C THR A 227 15.43 -15.57 18.19
N LEU A 228 14.18 -15.72 18.63
CA LEU A 228 13.75 -15.48 20.03
C LEU A 228 14.00 -16.69 20.95
N GLY A 229 14.21 -17.87 20.39
CA GLY A 229 14.27 -19.11 21.15
C GLY A 229 14.22 -20.34 20.25
N ARG A 230 13.72 -21.45 20.80
CA ARG A 230 13.67 -22.74 20.12
C ARG A 230 12.68 -22.72 18.94
N THR A 231 13.09 -23.35 17.85
CA THR A 231 12.20 -23.66 16.72
C THR A 231 12.08 -25.17 16.57
N ARG A 232 10.85 -25.70 16.68
CA ARG A 232 10.56 -27.08 16.32
C ARG A 232 10.43 -27.18 14.81
N ILE A 233 11.06 -28.20 14.23
CA ILE A 233 11.04 -28.48 12.80
C ILE A 233 10.56 -29.91 12.61
N VAL A 234 9.53 -30.06 11.77
CA VAL A 234 9.15 -31.35 11.20
C VAL A 234 9.38 -31.26 9.70
N GLU A 235 10.27 -32.08 9.16
CA GLU A 235 10.56 -32.08 7.73
C GLU A 235 10.31 -33.44 7.11
N ILE A 236 10.01 -33.45 5.81
CA ILE A 236 10.03 -34.62 4.95
C ILE A 236 10.96 -34.31 3.78
N ILE A 237 11.99 -35.12 3.61
CA ILE A 237 12.91 -35.06 2.46
C ILE A 237 13.02 -36.47 1.91
N GLU A 238 12.69 -36.65 0.62
CA GLU A 238 12.81 -37.95 -0.06
C GLU A 238 12.05 -39.09 0.64
N GLY A 239 10.94 -38.74 1.28
CA GLY A 239 10.05 -39.67 1.99
C GLY A 239 10.42 -39.93 3.45
N GLU A 240 11.60 -39.51 3.92
CA GLU A 240 12.00 -39.62 5.32
C GLU A 240 11.48 -38.43 6.12
N MET A 241 10.76 -38.71 7.20
CA MET A 241 10.31 -37.69 8.15
C MET A 241 11.30 -37.53 9.31
N ARG A 242 11.64 -36.29 9.66
CA ARG A 242 12.48 -35.96 10.82
C ARG A 242 11.78 -34.91 11.67
N ASP A 243 11.87 -35.05 12.99
CA ASP A 243 11.34 -34.10 13.99
C ASP A 243 12.49 -33.74 14.93
N TYR A 244 12.88 -32.47 14.92
CA TYR A 244 14.01 -31.97 15.69
C TYR A 244 13.80 -30.51 16.08
N THR A 245 14.73 -29.97 16.86
CA THR A 245 14.70 -28.57 17.31
C THR A 245 16.02 -27.92 17.00
N ILE A 246 15.96 -26.66 16.57
CA ILE A 246 17.13 -25.78 16.42
C ILE A 246 17.01 -24.58 17.36
N GLU A 247 18.14 -23.95 17.67
CA GLU A 247 18.24 -22.74 18.48
C GLU A 247 19.10 -21.67 17.77
N PRO A 248 18.89 -20.37 18.06
CA PRO A 248 19.63 -19.29 17.39
C PRO A 248 21.15 -19.40 17.56
N LYS A 249 21.58 -19.91 18.72
CA LYS A 249 22.99 -20.16 19.04
C LYS A 249 23.67 -21.14 18.09
N ASP A 250 22.92 -22.04 17.44
CA ASP A 250 23.45 -23.00 16.47
C ASP A 250 23.97 -22.31 15.20
N PHE A 251 23.59 -21.04 15.02
CA PHE A 251 23.95 -20.16 13.90
C PHE A 251 24.80 -18.95 14.35
N GLY A 252 25.23 -18.93 15.61
CA GLY A 252 25.98 -17.80 16.18
C GLY A 252 25.15 -16.52 16.36
N ILE A 253 23.82 -16.64 16.48
CA ILE A 253 22.90 -15.51 16.67
C ILE A 253 22.57 -15.38 18.16
N ASP A 254 22.71 -14.16 18.70
CA ASP A 254 22.25 -13.82 20.03
C ASP A 254 20.72 -13.68 20.05
N VAL A 255 20.09 -14.16 21.12
CA VAL A 255 18.63 -14.02 21.30
C VAL A 255 18.26 -12.55 21.46
N ALA A 256 17.46 -12.02 20.54
CA ALA A 256 16.93 -10.66 20.60
C ALA A 256 15.56 -10.65 21.32
N PRO A 257 15.15 -9.53 21.94
CA PRO A 257 13.77 -9.39 22.42
C PRO A 257 12.80 -9.22 21.24
N LEU A 258 11.55 -9.69 21.40
CA LEU A 258 10.50 -9.63 20.39
C LEU A 258 10.30 -8.21 19.81
N ASP A 259 10.47 -7.17 20.63
CA ASP A 259 10.33 -5.78 20.20
C ASP A 259 11.29 -5.40 19.05
N ARG A 260 12.45 -6.08 18.93
CA ARG A 260 13.38 -5.87 17.81
C ARG A 260 12.93 -6.53 16.51
N LEU A 261 11.95 -7.45 16.58
CA LEU A 261 11.38 -8.16 15.44
C LEU A 261 9.98 -7.66 15.08
N LYS A 262 9.40 -6.75 15.87
CA LYS A 262 8.10 -6.15 15.57
C LYS A 262 8.13 -5.43 14.22
N GLY A 263 7.03 -5.61 13.51
CA GLY A 263 6.66 -4.81 12.37
C GLY A 263 5.58 -3.79 12.75
N GLY A 264 5.03 -3.14 11.73
CA GLY A 264 4.04 -2.09 11.86
C GLY A 264 2.93 -2.19 10.84
N ASN A 265 2.41 -1.03 10.45
CA ASN A 265 1.54 -0.89 9.30
C ASN A 265 2.26 -1.28 7.99
N PRO A 266 1.55 -1.41 6.86
CA PRO A 266 2.17 -1.79 5.59
C PRO A 266 3.34 -0.89 5.15
N THR A 267 3.28 0.41 5.46
CA THR A 267 4.34 1.37 5.17
C THR A 267 5.61 1.07 5.96
N GLU A 268 5.49 0.87 7.26
CA GLU A 268 6.61 0.51 8.14
C GLU A 268 7.25 -0.83 7.74
N ASN A 269 6.43 -1.85 7.46
CA ASN A 269 6.94 -3.16 7.04
C ASN A 269 7.65 -3.09 5.68
N ALA A 270 7.18 -2.24 4.76
CA ALA A 270 7.88 -1.99 3.51
C ALA A 270 9.25 -1.34 3.76
N ARG A 271 9.37 -0.38 4.71
CA ARG A 271 10.66 0.25 5.07
C ARG A 271 11.64 -0.76 5.67
N ILE A 272 11.15 -1.61 6.57
CA ILE A 272 11.92 -2.71 7.16
C ILE A 272 12.44 -3.66 6.08
N LEU A 273 11.54 -4.12 5.19
CA LEU A 273 11.90 -5.01 4.08
C LEU A 273 12.98 -4.39 3.20
N LEU A 274 12.80 -3.13 2.76
CA LEU A 274 13.80 -2.44 1.94
C LEU A 274 15.15 -2.30 2.65
N SER A 275 15.14 -1.95 3.94
CA SER A 275 16.36 -1.77 4.73
C SER A 275 17.16 -3.07 4.81
N ILE A 276 16.48 -4.19 5.11
CA ILE A 276 17.10 -5.52 5.16
C ILE A 276 17.68 -5.91 3.80
N LEU A 277 16.90 -5.78 2.71
CA LEU A 277 17.36 -6.18 1.38
C LEU A 277 18.52 -5.30 0.87
N LYS A 278 18.60 -4.04 1.32
CA LYS A 278 19.74 -3.13 1.07
C LYS A 278 20.96 -3.41 1.95
N GLY A 279 20.92 -4.44 2.80
CA GLY A 279 22.06 -4.90 3.59
C GLY A 279 22.15 -4.31 4.99
N GLU A 280 21.06 -3.80 5.56
CA GLU A 280 21.03 -3.43 6.98
C GLU A 280 21.41 -4.65 7.84
N ASN A 281 22.40 -4.46 8.73
CA ASN A 281 22.76 -5.47 9.72
C ASN A 281 21.92 -5.26 10.98
N SER A 282 20.92 -6.12 11.21
CA SER A 282 19.99 -6.02 12.33
C SER A 282 19.46 -7.39 12.74
N PRO A 283 18.89 -7.55 13.96
CA PRO A 283 18.20 -8.79 14.34
C PRO A 283 17.09 -9.22 13.38
N ARG A 284 16.50 -8.24 12.66
CA ARG A 284 15.52 -8.49 11.60
C ARG A 284 16.17 -9.11 10.35
N ALA A 285 17.38 -8.69 9.99
CA ALA A 285 18.14 -9.32 8.93
C ALA A 285 18.57 -10.75 9.28
N ASP A 286 18.93 -11.01 10.54
CA ASP A 286 19.32 -12.35 11.01
C ASP A 286 18.17 -13.37 10.90
N ILE A 287 16.96 -13.00 11.36
CA ILE A 287 15.79 -13.89 11.23
C ILE A 287 15.39 -14.12 9.77
N VAL A 288 15.55 -13.11 8.90
CA VAL A 288 15.34 -13.26 7.45
C VAL A 288 16.37 -14.20 6.85
N ALA A 289 17.64 -14.05 7.19
CA ALA A 289 18.70 -14.93 6.71
C ALA A 289 18.49 -16.38 7.16
N LEU A 290 17.99 -16.59 8.38
CA LEU A 290 17.70 -17.91 8.93
C LEU A 290 16.54 -18.62 8.19
N ASN A 291 15.42 -17.91 7.97
CA ASN A 291 14.29 -18.44 7.20
C ASN A 291 14.66 -18.63 5.71
N ALA A 292 15.40 -17.70 5.13
CA ALA A 292 15.92 -17.85 3.77
C ALA A 292 16.86 -19.06 3.68
N GLY A 293 17.74 -19.27 4.65
CA GLY A 293 18.66 -20.40 4.70
C GLY A 293 17.96 -21.75 4.76
N ALA A 294 16.89 -21.86 5.55
CA ALA A 294 16.02 -23.04 5.54
C ALA A 294 15.32 -23.22 4.19
N GLY A 295 14.86 -22.13 3.55
CA GLY A 295 14.32 -22.14 2.20
C GLY A 295 15.35 -22.61 1.15
N LEU A 296 16.61 -22.20 1.25
CA LEU A 296 17.69 -22.65 0.37
C LEU A 296 17.98 -24.14 0.55
N TYR A 297 17.96 -24.63 1.79
CA TYR A 297 18.11 -26.06 2.11
C TYR A 297 16.98 -26.90 1.52
N ILE A 298 15.72 -26.51 1.76
CA ILE A 298 14.55 -27.20 1.20
C ILE A 298 14.46 -27.10 -0.31
N GLY A 299 14.88 -25.96 -0.87
CA GLY A 299 15.04 -25.75 -2.30
C GLY A 299 16.16 -26.58 -2.93
N GLY A 300 17.03 -27.22 -2.14
CA GLY A 300 18.15 -28.05 -2.61
C GLY A 300 19.35 -27.24 -3.10
N ARG A 301 19.44 -25.95 -2.73
CA ARG A 301 20.56 -25.06 -3.06
C ARG A 301 21.67 -25.08 -2.00
N ALA A 302 21.32 -25.44 -0.77
CA ALA A 302 22.23 -25.62 0.36
C ALA A 302 22.17 -27.05 0.89
N VAL A 303 23.27 -27.54 1.47
CA VAL A 303 23.34 -28.92 2.02
C VAL A 303 22.83 -29.03 3.45
N SER A 304 22.69 -27.91 4.15
CA SER A 304 22.13 -27.82 5.51
C SER A 304 21.50 -26.44 5.74
N ILE A 305 20.71 -26.29 6.81
CA ILE A 305 20.17 -24.98 7.21
C ILE A 305 21.32 -23.99 7.51
N HIS A 306 22.40 -24.44 8.15
CA HIS A 306 23.55 -23.60 8.46
C HIS A 306 24.27 -23.11 7.19
N ASP A 307 24.50 -23.99 6.22
CA ASP A 307 25.06 -23.62 4.92
C ASP A 307 24.15 -22.62 4.19
N GLY A 308 22.84 -22.86 4.22
CA GLY A 308 21.85 -21.93 3.67
C GLY A 308 21.85 -20.57 4.37
N PHE A 309 22.00 -20.54 5.68
CA PHE A 309 22.07 -19.30 6.47
C PHE A 309 23.26 -18.44 6.05
N GLU A 310 24.45 -19.04 5.89
CA GLU A 310 25.64 -18.32 5.44
C GLU A 310 25.48 -17.78 4.01
N ILE A 311 24.90 -18.56 3.10
CA ILE A 311 24.57 -18.09 1.73
C ILE A 311 23.60 -16.91 1.78
N ALA A 312 22.56 -16.99 2.62
CA ALA A 312 21.55 -15.95 2.75
C ALA A 312 22.15 -14.64 3.30
N ARG A 313 23.05 -14.71 4.29
CA ARG A 313 23.77 -13.54 4.81
C ARG A 313 24.64 -12.89 3.74
N GLU A 314 25.31 -13.67 2.90
CA GLU A 314 26.12 -13.14 1.80
C GLU A 314 25.26 -12.39 0.79
N ILE A 315 24.11 -12.96 0.41
CA ILE A 315 23.14 -12.37 -0.53
C ILE A 315 22.57 -11.05 0.00
N LEU A 316 22.30 -10.95 1.30
CA LEU A 316 21.88 -9.69 1.93
C LEU A 316 23.02 -8.67 1.91
N ARG A 317 24.23 -9.07 2.30
CA ARG A 317 25.41 -8.20 2.40
C ARG A 317 25.82 -7.61 1.05
N ASN A 318 25.73 -8.38 -0.02
CA ASN A 318 26.16 -7.95 -1.35
C ASN A 318 25.05 -7.24 -2.17
N GLY A 319 23.86 -7.05 -1.60
CA GLY A 319 22.75 -6.33 -2.23
C GLY A 319 22.01 -7.11 -3.33
N SER A 320 22.35 -8.38 -3.58
CA SER A 320 21.69 -9.19 -4.62
C SER A 320 20.19 -9.37 -4.36
N ALA A 321 19.78 -9.39 -3.09
CA ALA A 321 18.38 -9.49 -2.71
C ALA A 321 17.58 -8.25 -3.13
N PHE A 322 18.14 -7.04 -2.94
CA PHE A 322 17.52 -5.80 -3.38
C PHE A 322 17.47 -5.70 -4.91
N ALA A 323 18.56 -6.06 -5.61
CA ALA A 323 18.56 -6.11 -7.07
C ALA A 323 17.48 -7.07 -7.63
N LYS A 324 17.18 -8.16 -6.89
CA LYS A 324 16.10 -9.08 -7.25
C LYS A 324 14.72 -8.45 -7.07
N LEU A 325 14.49 -7.69 -6.00
CA LEU A 325 13.27 -6.92 -5.80
C LEU A 325 13.06 -5.91 -6.93
N GLU A 326 14.11 -5.19 -7.33
CA GLU A 326 14.06 -4.23 -8.45
C GLU A 326 13.68 -4.92 -9.77
N GLN A 327 14.32 -6.05 -10.08
CA GLN A 327 14.02 -6.84 -11.28
C GLN A 327 12.56 -7.31 -11.31
N PHE A 328 12.06 -7.83 -10.18
CA PHE A 328 10.67 -8.26 -10.03
C PHE A 328 9.69 -7.08 -10.21
N THR A 329 9.98 -5.96 -9.55
CA THR A 329 9.16 -4.75 -9.60
C THR A 329 9.03 -4.22 -11.03
N PHE A 330 10.16 -4.06 -11.73
CA PHE A 330 10.16 -3.61 -13.13
C PHE A 330 9.33 -4.54 -14.02
N LYS A 331 9.48 -5.86 -13.84
CA LYS A 331 8.73 -6.83 -14.65
C LYS A 331 7.22 -6.78 -14.38
N CYS A 332 6.82 -6.66 -13.13
CA CYS A 332 5.40 -6.52 -12.76
C CYS A 332 4.80 -5.25 -13.39
N LEU A 333 5.50 -4.12 -13.34
CA LEU A 333 5.04 -2.86 -13.93
C LEU A 333 4.95 -2.93 -15.46
N GLU A 334 5.93 -3.55 -16.14
CA GLU A 334 5.89 -3.76 -17.59
C GLU A 334 4.67 -4.59 -18.02
N LEU A 335 4.33 -5.63 -17.24
CA LEU A 335 3.17 -6.48 -17.51
C LEU A 335 1.86 -5.76 -17.21
N GLU A 336 1.81 -4.99 -16.12
CA GLU A 336 0.65 -4.19 -15.77
C GLU A 336 0.37 -3.10 -16.80
N GLU A 337 1.40 -2.42 -17.30
CA GLU A 337 1.29 -1.45 -18.39
C GLU A 337 0.65 -2.08 -19.63
N LYS A 338 1.17 -3.22 -20.07
CA LYS A 338 0.60 -3.95 -21.22
C LYS A 338 -0.86 -4.37 -20.99
N ARG A 339 -1.19 -4.80 -19.76
CA ARG A 339 -2.56 -5.13 -19.37
C ARG A 339 -3.47 -3.90 -19.49
N GLN A 340 -3.08 -2.79 -18.89
CA GLN A 340 -3.89 -1.56 -18.85
C GLN A 340 -4.07 -0.93 -20.24
N ILE A 341 -3.05 -0.99 -21.12
CA ILE A 341 -3.19 -0.53 -22.52
C ILE A 341 -4.31 -1.28 -23.24
N SER A 342 -4.45 -2.58 -22.98
CA SER A 342 -5.46 -3.42 -23.64
C SER A 342 -6.86 -3.36 -23.04
N MET A 343 -7.00 -2.80 -21.84
CA MET A 343 -8.28 -2.75 -21.11
C MET A 343 -9.19 -1.61 -21.59
N GLN A 344 -10.49 -1.84 -21.44
CA GLN A 344 -11.50 -0.81 -21.63
C GLN A 344 -11.56 0.13 -20.42
N ALA A 345 -12.07 1.36 -20.63
CA ALA A 345 -12.21 2.35 -19.56
C ALA A 345 -13.04 1.84 -18.37
N SER A 346 -14.09 1.05 -18.64
CA SER A 346 -14.95 0.42 -17.62
C SER A 346 -14.22 -0.58 -16.73
N GLU A 347 -13.17 -1.24 -17.24
CA GLU A 347 -12.37 -2.21 -16.48
C GLU A 347 -11.25 -1.53 -15.69
N LEU A 348 -10.80 -0.35 -16.16
CA LEU A 348 -9.73 0.45 -15.56
C LEU A 348 -10.21 1.38 -14.45
N SER A 349 -11.44 1.87 -14.53
CA SER A 349 -11.98 2.90 -13.62
C SER A 349 -12.02 2.45 -12.15
N GLU A 350 -11.98 1.14 -11.89
CA GLU A 350 -11.93 0.57 -10.53
C GLU A 350 -10.51 0.18 -10.06
N ARG A 351 -9.48 0.44 -10.88
CA ARG A 351 -8.10 0.00 -10.63
C ARG A 351 -7.16 1.18 -10.44
N ARG A 352 -5.98 0.89 -9.89
CA ARG A 352 -4.87 1.85 -9.91
C ARG A 352 -4.37 2.00 -11.35
N ILE A 353 -4.44 3.21 -11.90
CA ILE A 353 -4.00 3.51 -13.26
C ILE A 353 -2.58 4.09 -13.23
N LEU A 354 -1.69 3.59 -14.09
CA LEU A 354 -0.35 4.17 -14.25
C LEU A 354 -0.47 5.59 -14.82
N SER A 355 0.32 6.55 -14.32
CA SER A 355 0.15 7.97 -14.67
C SER A 355 0.22 8.27 -16.18
N HIS A 356 1.13 7.63 -16.92
CA HIS A 356 1.21 7.80 -18.37
C HIS A 356 0.00 7.16 -19.10
N ILE A 357 -0.56 6.07 -18.58
CA ILE A 357 -1.80 5.47 -19.10
C ILE A 357 -2.98 6.38 -18.81
N LEU A 358 -3.05 6.98 -17.62
CA LEU A 358 -4.07 7.95 -17.26
C LEU A 358 -4.04 9.15 -18.21
N SER A 359 -2.87 9.73 -18.49
CA SER A 359 -2.73 10.83 -19.45
C SER A 359 -3.14 10.42 -20.88
N GLN A 360 -2.88 9.18 -21.29
CA GLN A 360 -3.26 8.69 -22.62
C GLN A 360 -4.76 8.37 -22.75
N LYS A 361 -5.40 7.88 -21.69
CA LYS A 361 -6.80 7.41 -21.67
C LYS A 361 -7.75 8.33 -20.92
N SER A 362 -7.33 9.53 -20.51
CA SER A 362 -8.12 10.42 -19.65
C SER A 362 -9.50 10.73 -20.23
N ARG A 363 -9.61 10.88 -21.56
CA ARG A 363 -10.88 11.12 -22.23
C ARG A 363 -11.85 9.94 -22.09
N GLU A 364 -11.43 8.74 -22.53
CA GLU A 364 -12.26 7.52 -22.42
C GLU A 364 -12.67 7.22 -20.97
N LEU A 365 -11.76 7.44 -20.02
CA LEU A 365 -12.01 7.26 -18.59
C LEU A 365 -13.02 8.28 -18.06
N SER A 366 -12.88 9.55 -18.44
CA SER A 366 -13.79 10.62 -18.00
C SER A 366 -15.19 10.43 -18.57
N GLU A 367 -15.31 10.07 -19.85
CA GLU A 367 -16.60 9.75 -20.49
C GLU A 367 -17.31 8.61 -19.72
N HIS A 368 -16.58 7.55 -19.37
CA HIS A 368 -17.14 6.46 -18.57
C HIS A 368 -17.60 6.89 -17.18
N LEU A 369 -16.83 7.74 -16.47
CA LEU A 369 -17.25 8.24 -15.16
C LEU A 369 -18.44 9.20 -15.27
N LEU A 370 -18.51 10.00 -16.33
CA LEU A 370 -19.64 10.90 -16.58
C LEU A 370 -20.93 10.09 -16.77
N ASP A 371 -20.90 9.01 -17.53
CA ASP A 371 -22.03 8.09 -17.69
C ASP A 371 -22.52 7.49 -16.36
N GLN A 372 -21.61 7.28 -15.40
CA GLN A 372 -21.98 6.81 -14.05
C GLN A 372 -22.61 7.91 -13.18
N ILE A 373 -22.20 9.16 -13.39
CA ILE A 373 -22.67 10.31 -12.62
C ILE A 373 -24.03 10.79 -13.12
N LEU A 374 -24.26 10.78 -14.44
CA LEU A 374 -25.53 11.20 -15.03
C LEU A 374 -26.71 10.33 -14.53
N GLY A 375 -27.75 10.97 -14.02
CA GLY A 375 -28.90 10.30 -13.40
C GLY A 375 -28.69 9.79 -11.97
N SER A 376 -27.51 10.06 -11.37
CA SER A 376 -27.22 9.71 -9.97
C SER A 376 -27.52 10.86 -9.01
N GLU A 377 -27.51 10.59 -7.70
CA GLU A 377 -27.71 11.61 -6.67
C GLU A 377 -26.62 12.69 -6.64
N VAL A 378 -25.43 12.39 -7.19
CA VAL A 378 -24.28 13.30 -7.21
C VAL A 378 -24.17 14.10 -8.51
N GLU A 379 -25.10 13.93 -9.46
CA GLU A 379 -25.11 14.62 -10.77
C GLU A 379 -25.01 16.14 -10.65
N HIS A 380 -25.72 16.72 -9.67
CA HIS A 380 -25.75 18.16 -9.43
C HIS A 380 -24.38 18.77 -9.14
N HIS A 381 -23.38 17.98 -8.71
CA HIS A 381 -22.01 18.47 -8.52
C HIS A 381 -21.26 18.74 -9.83
N LEU A 382 -21.76 18.26 -10.98
CA LEU A 382 -21.19 18.61 -12.28
C LEU A 382 -21.31 20.11 -12.58
N GLU A 383 -22.36 20.77 -12.09
CA GLU A 383 -22.59 22.21 -12.26
C GLU A 383 -21.55 23.07 -11.52
N ASN A 384 -20.82 22.48 -10.56
CA ASN A 384 -19.76 23.15 -9.82
C ASN A 384 -18.44 23.23 -10.61
N LEU A 385 -18.28 22.38 -11.64
CA LEU A 385 -17.03 22.23 -12.39
C LEU A 385 -17.01 23.13 -13.61
N GLU A 386 -15.83 23.62 -13.96
CA GLU A 386 -15.61 24.38 -15.19
C GLU A 386 -16.16 23.66 -16.41
N LYS A 387 -16.99 24.35 -17.18
CA LYS A 387 -17.64 23.81 -18.37
C LYS A 387 -16.63 23.24 -19.37
N ASP A 388 -15.52 23.92 -19.57
CA ASP A 388 -14.44 23.47 -20.46
C ASP A 388 -13.81 22.14 -20.02
N LEU A 389 -13.86 21.78 -18.73
CA LEU A 389 -13.40 20.47 -18.26
C LEU A 389 -14.33 19.34 -18.68
N ILE A 390 -15.62 19.62 -18.82
CA ILE A 390 -16.63 18.66 -19.29
C ILE A 390 -16.57 18.56 -20.82
N ASP A 391 -16.42 19.70 -21.50
CA ASP A 391 -16.40 19.78 -22.97
C ASP A 391 -15.09 19.22 -23.59
N ASP A 392 -13.94 19.36 -22.91
CA ASP A 392 -12.66 18.74 -23.32
C ASP A 392 -12.00 17.94 -22.18
N PRO A 393 -12.41 16.67 -21.98
CA PRO A 393 -11.95 15.85 -20.87
C PRO A 393 -10.45 15.56 -20.88
N ASN A 394 -9.80 15.82 -19.75
CA ASN A 394 -8.36 15.67 -19.53
C ASN A 394 -8.09 15.00 -18.17
N VAL A 395 -6.83 14.98 -17.71
CA VAL A 395 -6.51 14.34 -16.43
C VAL A 395 -7.24 15.01 -15.27
N LEU A 396 -7.31 16.34 -15.22
CA LEU A 396 -8.05 17.06 -14.18
C LEU A 396 -9.53 16.67 -14.17
N THR A 397 -10.16 16.53 -15.34
CA THR A 397 -11.55 16.04 -15.46
C THR A 397 -11.72 14.69 -14.79
N TYR A 398 -10.86 13.71 -15.09
CA TYR A 398 -10.91 12.40 -14.45
C TYR A 398 -10.82 12.50 -12.91
N ILE A 399 -9.90 13.33 -12.40
CA ILE A 399 -9.72 13.53 -10.95
C ILE A 399 -11.00 14.10 -10.33
N MET A 400 -11.61 15.11 -10.95
CA MET A 400 -12.83 15.75 -10.46
C MET A 400 -14.03 14.80 -10.48
N LEU A 401 -14.26 14.11 -11.59
CA LEU A 401 -15.37 13.15 -11.70
C LEU A 401 -15.19 12.00 -10.71
N ARG A 402 -13.97 11.52 -10.51
CA ARG A 402 -13.70 10.50 -9.49
C ARG A 402 -13.99 11.04 -8.09
N ARG A 403 -13.63 12.29 -7.82
CA ARG A 403 -13.92 12.94 -6.53
C ARG A 403 -15.42 13.10 -6.28
N ILE A 404 -16.20 13.43 -7.31
CA ILE A 404 -17.68 13.48 -7.23
C ILE A 404 -18.25 12.15 -6.76
N LEU A 405 -17.81 11.04 -7.36
CA LEU A 405 -18.26 9.69 -7.00
C LEU A 405 -17.83 9.28 -5.58
N ASP A 406 -16.76 9.87 -5.04
CA ASP A 406 -16.28 9.61 -3.67
C ASP A 406 -16.99 10.47 -2.60
N LEU A 407 -17.69 11.57 -2.96
CA LEU A 407 -18.36 12.48 -2.01
C LEU A 407 -19.34 11.79 -1.03
N PRO A 408 -20.15 10.78 -1.44
CA PRO A 408 -21.03 10.08 -0.52
C PRO A 408 -20.27 9.35 0.60
N ARG A 409 -19.00 8.98 0.35
CA ARG A 409 -18.14 8.27 1.31
C ARG A 409 -17.42 9.21 2.27
N ILE A 410 -17.32 10.50 1.94
CA ILE A 410 -16.70 11.49 2.83
C ILE A 410 -17.63 11.73 4.02
N THR A 411 -17.11 11.65 5.23
CA THR A 411 -17.85 11.95 6.46
C THR A 411 -17.24 13.15 7.16
N VAL A 412 -18.10 14.06 7.65
CA VAL A 412 -17.65 15.18 8.48
C VAL A 412 -17.36 14.62 9.88
N PRO A 413 -16.13 14.78 10.41
CA PRO A 413 -15.80 14.30 11.75
C PRO A 413 -16.71 14.90 12.81
N GLU A 414 -17.13 14.11 13.80
CA GLU A 414 -17.95 14.60 14.93
C GLU A 414 -17.12 15.35 15.99
N PHE A 415 -15.79 15.35 15.86
CA PHE A 415 -14.87 16.10 16.72
C PHE A 415 -14.33 17.32 15.98
N LYS A 416 -13.83 18.30 16.75
CA LYS A 416 -13.16 19.49 16.22
C LYS A 416 -11.75 19.61 16.80
N LEU A 417 -10.74 19.63 15.93
CA LEU A 417 -9.35 19.85 16.32
C LEU A 417 -9.04 21.35 16.39
N ASN A 418 -8.03 21.70 17.17
CA ASN A 418 -7.57 23.08 17.30
C ASN A 418 -6.72 23.47 16.08
N ARG A 419 -6.87 24.73 15.67
CA ARG A 419 -6.05 25.39 14.66
C ARG A 419 -4.73 25.92 15.23
N SER A 420 -3.85 26.35 14.32
CA SER A 420 -2.68 27.14 14.67
C SER A 420 -3.08 28.47 15.32
N LYS A 421 -2.16 29.05 16.10
CA LYS A 421 -2.30 30.41 16.64
C LYS A 421 -1.91 31.49 15.62
N THR A 422 -1.27 31.09 14.53
CA THR A 422 -0.76 31.96 13.48
C THR A 422 -1.47 31.60 12.18
N ALA A 423 -1.93 32.62 11.45
CA ALA A 423 -2.49 32.46 10.13
C ALA A 423 -1.39 32.08 9.11
N LEU A 424 -1.72 31.32 8.06
CA LEU A 424 -0.75 30.96 7.03
C LEU A 424 -0.25 32.20 6.28
N ALA A 425 -1.12 33.16 5.95
CA ALA A 425 -0.69 34.41 5.31
C ALA A 425 0.33 35.16 6.18
N GLN A 426 0.06 35.25 7.50
CA GLN A 426 0.98 35.88 8.45
C GLN A 426 2.33 35.15 8.54
N ALA A 427 2.33 33.82 8.47
CA ALA A 427 3.57 33.04 8.52
C ALA A 427 4.39 33.17 7.23
N VAL A 428 3.72 33.35 6.08
CA VAL A 428 4.35 33.55 4.78
C VAL A 428 4.91 34.96 4.61
N SER A 429 4.24 35.99 5.13
CA SER A 429 4.59 37.41 4.95
C SER A 429 5.83 37.90 5.73
N ASN A 430 6.86 37.06 5.85
CA ASN A 430 8.07 37.31 6.64
C ASN A 430 9.12 38.14 5.87
N ASP A 431 9.80 39.07 6.53
CA ASP A 431 10.79 40.01 5.96
C ASP A 431 12.17 39.38 5.63
N SER A 432 12.31 38.05 5.71
CA SER A 432 13.63 37.38 5.74
C SER A 432 13.90 36.37 4.62
N GLY A 433 13.08 36.33 3.59
CA GLY A 433 13.29 35.45 2.44
C GLY A 433 12.01 34.99 1.77
N VAL A 434 12.13 34.05 0.83
CA VAL A 434 10.98 33.27 0.35
C VAL A 434 10.59 32.27 1.44
N SER A 435 9.37 32.36 1.97
CA SER A 435 8.88 31.44 3.01
C SER A 435 8.65 30.04 2.45
N VAL A 436 8.94 28.99 3.23
CA VAL A 436 8.79 27.60 2.78
C VAL A 436 7.60 26.94 3.47
N ILE A 437 6.69 26.39 2.66
CA ILE A 437 5.61 25.50 3.10
C ILE A 437 5.99 24.07 2.74
N GLY A 438 6.14 23.23 3.75
CA GLY A 438 6.51 21.83 3.57
C GLY A 438 5.28 20.98 3.25
N GLU A 439 5.27 20.32 2.10
CA GLU A 439 4.21 19.38 1.74
C GLU A 439 4.53 17.97 2.25
N TYR A 440 3.58 17.35 2.95
CA TYR A 440 3.57 15.92 3.21
C TYR A 440 2.61 15.23 2.24
N LYS A 441 3.18 14.40 1.37
CA LYS A 441 2.46 13.69 0.30
C LYS A 441 2.84 12.21 0.31
N PRO A 442 1.93 11.32 0.76
CA PRO A 442 2.22 9.89 0.89
C PRO A 442 2.60 9.21 -0.42
N THR A 443 1.85 9.47 -1.50
CA THR A 443 2.16 8.93 -2.82
C THR A 443 2.08 10.00 -3.89
N SER A 444 2.85 9.80 -4.95
CA SER A 444 2.70 10.56 -6.19
C SER A 444 2.30 9.59 -7.29
N PRO A 445 1.33 9.92 -8.17
CA PRO A 445 1.05 9.15 -9.39
C PRO A 445 2.30 8.96 -10.27
N THR A 446 3.27 9.85 -10.11
CA THR A 446 4.56 9.88 -10.80
C THR A 446 5.74 9.38 -9.95
N ALA A 447 5.50 8.93 -8.71
CA ALA A 447 6.57 8.41 -7.87
C ALA A 447 7.12 7.11 -8.45
N ALA A 448 8.43 6.94 -8.38
CA ALA A 448 9.06 5.68 -8.73
C ALA A 448 8.58 4.57 -7.77
N ALA A 449 8.44 3.35 -8.31
CA ALA A 449 8.22 2.19 -7.47
C ALA A 449 9.40 2.00 -6.48
N LEU A 450 9.14 1.30 -5.38
CA LEU A 450 10.04 1.16 -4.24
C LEU A 450 10.33 2.45 -3.46
N SER A 451 9.72 3.58 -3.84
CA SER A 451 9.71 4.78 -3.00
C SER A 451 8.63 4.65 -1.93
N ILE A 452 9.04 4.66 -0.67
CA ILE A 452 8.13 4.66 0.47
C ILE A 452 8.15 6.07 1.05
N PRO A 453 6.98 6.69 1.31
CA PRO A 453 6.99 7.98 1.98
C PRO A 453 7.71 7.87 3.32
N PRO A 454 8.44 8.91 3.75
CA PRO A 454 9.00 8.98 5.09
C PRO A 454 7.90 8.94 6.16
N ASP A 455 8.30 8.72 7.40
CA ASP A 455 7.37 8.77 8.52
C ASP A 455 6.80 10.20 8.70
N PRO A 456 5.46 10.38 8.78
CA PRO A 456 4.88 11.72 8.89
C PRO A 456 5.38 12.48 10.10
N GLU A 457 5.44 11.86 11.29
CA GLU A 457 5.87 12.56 12.51
C GLU A 457 7.31 13.06 12.37
N SER A 458 8.20 12.21 11.86
CA SER A 458 9.60 12.57 11.60
C SER A 458 9.76 13.72 10.58
N VAL A 459 8.91 13.76 9.56
CA VAL A 459 8.90 14.87 8.58
C VAL A 459 8.45 16.17 9.23
N ILE A 460 7.36 16.12 9.99
CA ILE A 460 6.76 17.28 10.62
C ILE A 460 7.70 17.88 11.67
N GLU A 461 8.35 17.04 12.47
CA GLU A 461 9.40 17.48 13.40
C GLU A 461 10.53 18.21 12.67
N ALA A 462 10.99 17.66 11.53
CA ALA A 462 12.01 18.31 10.72
C ALA A 462 11.55 19.65 10.13
N TYR A 463 10.27 19.77 9.75
CA TYR A 463 9.67 21.02 9.25
C TYR A 463 9.62 22.10 10.34
N GLU A 464 9.19 21.73 11.55
CA GLU A 464 9.15 22.64 12.70
C GLU A 464 10.55 23.11 13.12
N LEU A 465 11.50 22.18 13.28
CA LEU A 465 12.87 22.50 13.70
C LEU A 465 13.59 23.42 12.71
N ALA A 466 13.29 23.31 11.42
CA ALA A 466 13.88 24.17 10.39
C ALA A 466 13.22 25.54 10.27
N GLY A 467 12.07 25.76 10.91
CA GLY A 467 11.32 27.01 10.87
C GLY A 467 10.54 27.22 9.57
N MET A 468 9.90 26.17 9.04
CA MET A 468 8.95 26.34 7.93
C MET A 468 7.77 27.24 8.30
N ALA A 469 7.23 27.95 7.31
CA ALA A 469 6.08 28.84 7.49
C ALA A 469 4.76 28.08 7.68
N GLY A 470 4.65 26.87 7.11
CA GLY A 470 3.45 26.06 7.20
C GLY A 470 3.67 24.64 6.71
N VAL A 471 2.65 23.80 6.90
CA VAL A 471 2.60 22.43 6.40
C VAL A 471 1.42 22.28 5.45
N SER A 472 1.66 21.73 4.27
CA SER A 472 0.59 21.29 3.37
C SER A 472 0.42 19.78 3.47
N VAL A 473 -0.80 19.29 3.65
CA VAL A 473 -1.08 17.86 3.68
C VAL A 473 -2.06 17.52 2.56
N LEU A 474 -1.66 16.59 1.69
CA LEU A 474 -2.51 16.12 0.60
C LEU A 474 -3.54 15.11 1.13
N VAL A 475 -4.82 15.42 1.00
CA VAL A 475 -5.94 14.69 1.64
C VAL A 475 -6.63 13.71 0.69
N GLU A 476 -6.50 13.91 -0.61
CA GLU A 476 -7.06 13.01 -1.63
C GLU A 476 -6.50 11.58 -1.43
N SER A 477 -7.41 10.61 -1.22
CA SER A 477 -7.05 9.26 -0.79
C SER A 477 -6.84 8.28 -1.95
N SER A 478 -7.51 8.48 -3.08
CA SER A 478 -7.62 7.48 -4.15
C SER A 478 -6.35 7.40 -5.00
N MET A 479 -5.73 8.52 -5.34
CA MET A 479 -4.48 8.59 -6.13
C MET A 479 -3.25 8.99 -5.32
N PHE A 480 -3.44 9.83 -4.30
CA PHE A 480 -2.33 10.42 -3.55
C PHE A 480 -2.11 9.80 -2.16
N GLY A 481 -2.93 8.82 -1.78
CA GLY A 481 -2.77 8.05 -0.55
C GLY A 481 -2.91 8.89 0.72
N GLY A 482 -3.53 10.07 0.60
CA GLY A 482 -3.88 10.93 1.71
C GLY A 482 -5.07 10.41 2.51
N GLY A 483 -5.65 11.30 3.30
CA GLY A 483 -6.91 11.03 3.99
C GLY A 483 -7.11 11.94 5.19
N THR A 484 -8.35 11.97 5.69
CA THR A 484 -8.73 12.76 6.87
C THR A 484 -8.04 12.28 8.14
N GLU A 485 -7.79 10.97 8.27
CA GLU A 485 -7.06 10.37 9.40
C GLU A 485 -5.60 10.84 9.45
N LEU A 486 -4.92 10.86 8.30
CA LEU A 486 -3.55 11.36 8.18
C LEU A 486 -3.48 12.86 8.48
N PHE A 487 -4.43 13.63 7.97
CA PHE A 487 -4.51 15.06 8.27
C PHE A 487 -4.71 15.30 9.78
N ALA A 488 -5.62 14.55 10.41
CA ALA A 488 -5.90 14.63 11.84
C ALA A 488 -4.69 14.25 12.71
N SER A 489 -3.94 13.21 12.32
CA SER A 489 -2.76 12.77 13.07
C SER A 489 -1.64 13.81 13.03
N ILE A 490 -1.38 14.40 11.85
CA ILE A 490 -0.41 15.50 11.71
C ILE A 490 -0.88 16.73 12.49
N ARG A 491 -2.15 17.13 12.38
CA ARG A 491 -2.69 18.29 13.10
C ARG A 491 -2.53 18.17 14.61
N SER A 492 -2.65 16.96 15.14
CA SER A 492 -2.56 16.69 16.57
C SER A 492 -1.16 16.90 17.16
N THR A 493 -0.12 16.99 16.32
CA THR A 493 1.28 17.10 16.74
C THR A 493 1.94 18.41 16.29
N VAL A 494 1.56 18.93 15.13
CA VAL A 494 2.16 20.14 14.55
C VAL A 494 1.59 21.43 15.14
N ASN A 495 2.43 22.45 15.28
CA ASN A 495 2.07 23.80 15.74
C ASN A 495 2.01 24.82 14.61
N LEU A 496 2.61 24.51 13.45
CA LEU A 496 2.57 25.34 12.26
C LEU A 496 1.15 25.44 11.67
N PRO A 497 0.84 26.50 10.91
CA PRO A 497 -0.37 26.57 10.10
C PRO A 497 -0.42 25.41 9.10
N MET A 498 -1.59 24.79 8.95
CA MET A 498 -1.82 23.65 8.06
C MET A 498 -2.76 23.96 6.91
N LEU A 499 -2.30 23.69 5.70
CA LEU A 499 -3.06 23.74 4.46
C LEU A 499 -3.70 22.38 4.16
N PHE A 500 -5.03 22.37 4.09
CA PHE A 500 -5.84 21.25 3.59
C PHE A 500 -5.78 21.24 2.06
N LYS A 501 -4.90 20.40 1.53
CA LYS A 501 -4.71 20.27 0.08
C LYS A 501 -5.58 19.13 -0.45
N ASP A 502 -6.66 19.47 -1.14
CA ASP A 502 -7.61 18.52 -1.71
C ASP A 502 -8.18 19.07 -3.03
N PHE A 503 -8.85 18.22 -3.79
CA PHE A 503 -9.65 18.64 -4.94
C PHE A 503 -11.06 18.98 -4.43
N VAL A 504 -11.25 20.21 -3.96
CA VAL A 504 -12.52 20.67 -3.36
C VAL A 504 -13.55 20.91 -4.45
N ILE A 505 -14.69 20.21 -4.36
CA ILE A 505 -15.82 20.27 -5.31
C ILE A 505 -17.18 20.33 -4.59
N SER A 506 -17.18 20.43 -3.26
CA SER A 506 -18.37 20.42 -2.42
C SER A 506 -18.14 21.22 -1.12
N PRO A 507 -19.13 21.99 -0.64
CA PRO A 507 -19.06 22.65 0.67
C PRO A 507 -18.77 21.67 1.82
N LYS A 508 -19.20 20.41 1.68
CA LYS A 508 -18.96 19.34 2.66
C LYS A 508 -17.47 19.11 2.92
N GLN A 509 -16.60 19.28 1.93
CA GLN A 509 -15.15 19.17 2.12
C GLN A 509 -14.60 20.34 2.96
N ILE A 510 -15.19 21.53 2.87
CA ILE A 510 -14.85 22.67 3.73
C ILE A 510 -15.27 22.40 5.18
N ASP A 511 -16.43 21.76 5.41
CA ASP A 511 -16.85 21.34 6.75
C ASP A 511 -15.87 20.32 7.36
N VAL A 512 -15.39 19.36 6.55
CA VAL A 512 -14.35 18.41 6.98
C VAL A 512 -13.07 19.14 7.37
N ALA A 513 -12.57 20.05 6.53
CA ALA A 513 -11.37 20.82 6.81
C ALA A 513 -11.48 21.64 8.10
N ASP A 514 -12.63 22.28 8.34
CA ASP A 514 -12.91 23.05 9.56
C ASP A 514 -12.88 22.18 10.82
N ASN A 515 -13.52 21.01 10.79
CA ASN A 515 -13.53 20.09 11.93
C ASN A 515 -12.16 19.44 12.16
N LEU A 516 -11.36 19.26 11.11
CA LEU A 516 -9.99 18.79 11.24
C LEU A 516 -8.98 19.87 11.64
N GLY A 517 -9.42 21.11 11.88
CA GLY A 517 -8.53 22.19 12.32
C GLY A 517 -7.56 22.67 11.24
N ALA A 518 -7.97 22.63 9.96
CA ALA A 518 -7.21 23.26 8.89
C ALA A 518 -7.18 24.78 9.07
N ASP A 519 -6.03 25.39 8.80
CA ASP A 519 -5.85 26.85 8.84
C ASP A 519 -6.12 27.47 7.46
N SER A 520 -5.83 26.71 6.39
CA SER A 520 -6.05 27.12 5.01
C SER A 520 -6.60 25.97 4.16
N VAL A 521 -7.30 26.28 3.08
CA VAL A 521 -7.85 25.31 2.12
C VAL A 521 -7.43 25.69 0.70
N LEU A 522 -6.92 24.71 -0.06
CA LEU A 522 -6.58 24.89 -1.48
C LEU A 522 -7.85 24.86 -2.34
N LEU A 523 -8.04 25.85 -3.20
CA LEU A 523 -9.11 25.90 -4.20
C LEU A 523 -8.49 26.06 -5.59
N ILE A 524 -8.84 25.18 -6.54
CA ILE A 524 -8.22 25.17 -7.87
C ILE A 524 -9.08 25.97 -8.84
N ALA A 525 -8.58 27.11 -9.30
CA ALA A 525 -9.35 28.02 -10.15
C ALA A 525 -9.74 27.39 -11.50
N SER A 526 -8.88 26.55 -12.08
CA SER A 526 -9.15 25.86 -13.34
C SER A 526 -10.14 24.69 -13.22
N ALA A 527 -10.55 24.35 -11.98
CA ALA A 527 -11.46 23.25 -11.71
C ALA A 527 -12.92 23.68 -11.51
N LEU A 528 -13.13 24.90 -11.00
CA LEU A 528 -14.41 25.36 -10.48
C LEU A 528 -14.96 26.55 -11.26
N GLU A 529 -16.27 26.51 -11.52
CA GLU A 529 -17.02 27.66 -12.04
C GLU A 529 -16.88 28.86 -11.10
N ILE A 530 -16.87 30.07 -11.68
CA ILE A 530 -16.53 31.29 -10.96
C ILE A 530 -17.48 31.56 -9.78
N GLU A 531 -18.79 31.35 -9.95
CA GLU A 531 -19.77 31.53 -8.88
C GLU A 531 -19.55 30.54 -7.73
N PHE A 532 -19.21 29.29 -8.05
CA PHE A 532 -18.97 28.26 -7.06
C PHE A 532 -17.62 28.44 -6.34
N LEU A 533 -16.59 28.89 -7.06
CA LEU A 533 -15.30 29.27 -6.48
C LEU A 533 -15.48 30.39 -5.44
N ASP A 534 -16.28 31.41 -5.77
CA ASP A 534 -16.59 32.52 -4.87
C ASP A 534 -17.41 32.06 -3.64
N GLU A 535 -18.33 31.10 -3.81
CA GLU A 535 -19.03 30.44 -2.71
C GLU A 535 -18.06 29.69 -1.78
N MET A 536 -17.12 28.92 -2.34
CA MET A 536 -16.14 28.17 -1.55
C MET A 536 -15.21 29.08 -0.76
N ILE A 537 -14.78 30.20 -1.37
CA ILE A 537 -14.04 31.27 -0.69
C ILE A 537 -14.86 31.81 0.48
N HIS A 538 -16.13 32.15 0.26
CA HIS A 538 -17.01 32.64 1.31
C HIS A 538 -17.14 31.63 2.47
N ASN A 539 -17.33 30.36 2.16
CA ASN A 539 -17.46 29.29 3.15
C ASN A 539 -16.17 29.08 3.97
N CYS A 540 -14.99 29.19 3.35
CA CYS A 540 -13.72 29.16 4.07
C CYS A 540 -13.63 30.32 5.08
N LEU A 541 -13.90 31.54 4.61
CA LEU A 541 -13.81 32.76 5.41
C LEU A 541 -14.82 32.76 6.58
N LEU A 542 -16.06 32.31 6.35
CA LEU A 542 -17.08 32.17 7.39
C LEU A 542 -16.63 31.25 8.53
N LYS A 543 -15.82 30.24 8.20
CA LYS A 543 -15.29 29.27 9.17
C LYS A 543 -13.93 29.70 9.72
N GLY A 544 -13.39 30.84 9.29
CA GLY A 544 -12.09 31.36 9.73
C GLY A 544 -10.90 30.57 9.18
N MET A 545 -11.01 30.04 7.97
CA MET A 545 -9.90 29.45 7.20
C MET A 545 -9.53 30.35 6.03
N GLU A 546 -8.23 30.41 5.70
CA GLU A 546 -7.72 31.19 4.57
C GLU A 546 -7.81 30.40 3.26
N PRO A 547 -8.52 30.88 2.23
CA PRO A 547 -8.49 30.25 0.92
C PRO A 547 -7.13 30.52 0.24
N LEU A 548 -6.47 29.47 -0.24
CA LEU A 548 -5.34 29.56 -1.17
C LEU A 548 -5.84 29.22 -2.57
N ILE A 549 -5.85 30.20 -3.47
CA ILE A 549 -6.36 30.01 -4.83
C ILE A 549 -5.23 29.56 -5.76
N GLU A 550 -5.28 28.32 -6.23
CA GLU A 550 -4.30 27.73 -7.14
C GLU A 550 -4.60 28.11 -8.60
N LEU A 551 -3.61 28.68 -9.27
CA LEU A 551 -3.67 29.12 -10.66
C LEU A 551 -2.62 28.40 -11.52
N HIS A 552 -2.92 28.20 -12.80
CA HIS A 552 -1.95 27.68 -13.76
C HIS A 552 -1.86 28.52 -15.04
N SER A 553 -2.94 29.20 -15.43
CA SER A 553 -3.08 29.86 -16.73
C SER A 553 -3.47 31.34 -16.61
N LYS A 554 -3.41 32.06 -17.74
CA LYS A 554 -3.88 33.46 -17.81
C LYS A 554 -5.39 33.57 -17.59
N ASP A 555 -6.15 32.55 -18.00
CA ASP A 555 -7.59 32.51 -17.82
C ASP A 555 -7.95 32.36 -16.34
N ASP A 556 -7.16 31.59 -15.58
CA ASP A 556 -7.28 31.50 -14.12
C ASP A 556 -7.06 32.86 -13.45
N VAL A 557 -6.08 33.65 -13.93
CA VAL A 557 -5.84 35.02 -13.43
C VAL A 557 -7.01 35.95 -13.77
N ALA A 558 -7.57 35.86 -14.97
CA ALA A 558 -8.74 36.65 -15.37
C ALA A 558 -9.97 36.30 -14.50
N LYS A 559 -10.14 35.02 -14.18
CA LYS A 559 -11.18 34.53 -13.27
C LYS A 559 -10.97 35.05 -11.85
N LEU A 560 -9.75 34.93 -11.31
CA LEU A 560 -9.38 35.48 -9.99
C LEU A 560 -9.77 36.96 -9.90
N ASN A 561 -9.42 37.76 -10.91
CA ASN A 561 -9.71 39.20 -10.97
C ASN A 561 -11.21 39.54 -11.07
N SER A 562 -12.06 38.55 -11.36
CA SER A 562 -13.50 38.71 -11.52
C SER A 562 -14.29 38.25 -10.29
N LEU A 563 -13.63 37.72 -9.25
CA LEU A 563 -14.27 37.23 -8.03
C LEU A 563 -14.83 38.38 -7.18
N SER A 564 -15.98 38.14 -6.55
CA SER A 564 -16.63 39.15 -5.72
C SER A 564 -15.97 39.31 -4.34
N ASN A 565 -15.39 38.23 -3.80
CA ASN A 565 -14.66 38.24 -2.53
C ASN A 565 -13.15 38.42 -2.69
N LEU A 566 -12.67 38.86 -3.86
CA LEU A 566 -11.24 38.99 -4.17
C LEU A 566 -10.45 39.84 -3.14
N ASP A 567 -11.06 40.87 -2.58
CA ASP A 567 -10.44 41.75 -1.55
C ASP A 567 -10.16 41.03 -0.21
N LYS A 568 -10.71 39.83 -0.02
CA LYS A 568 -10.53 39.00 1.19
C LYS A 568 -9.64 37.78 0.95
N VAL A 569 -9.06 37.67 -0.24
CA VAL A 569 -8.15 36.58 -0.61
C VAL A 569 -6.73 37.09 -0.50
N ASP A 570 -6.03 36.67 0.55
CA ASP A 570 -4.64 37.07 0.82
C ASP A 570 -3.61 36.17 0.12
N LEU A 571 -3.98 34.92 -0.18
CA LEU A 571 -3.07 33.88 -0.66
C LEU A 571 -3.41 33.41 -2.08
N VAL A 572 -2.44 33.47 -2.99
CA VAL A 572 -2.56 32.98 -4.37
C VAL A 572 -1.37 32.08 -4.72
N GLY A 573 -1.67 30.89 -5.24
CA GLY A 573 -0.69 29.89 -5.66
C GLY A 573 -0.50 29.87 -7.17
N VAL A 574 0.73 29.76 -7.65
CA VAL A 574 1.05 29.50 -9.07
C VAL A 574 1.62 28.10 -9.20
N ASN A 575 0.82 27.19 -9.76
CA ASN A 575 1.20 25.79 -9.94
C ASN A 575 2.01 25.62 -11.22
N THR A 576 3.23 25.09 -11.07
CA THR A 576 4.08 24.72 -12.20
C THR A 576 3.66 23.41 -12.84
N ARG A 577 2.86 22.60 -12.16
CA ARG A 577 2.31 21.37 -12.72
C ARG A 577 1.02 21.67 -13.48
N ASN A 578 0.99 21.34 -14.76
CA ASN A 578 -0.24 21.36 -15.54
C ASN A 578 -1.12 20.19 -15.08
N LEU A 579 -2.24 20.46 -14.41
CA LEU A 579 -3.14 19.40 -13.93
C LEU A 579 -3.92 18.70 -15.05
N LYS A 580 -3.98 19.27 -16.26
CA LYS A 580 -4.60 18.64 -17.44
C LYS A 580 -3.72 17.53 -18.03
N THR A 581 -2.40 17.65 -17.96
CA THR A 581 -1.43 16.68 -18.54
C THR A 581 -0.51 15.98 -17.52
N LEU A 582 -0.38 16.54 -16.32
CA LEU A 582 0.58 16.24 -15.25
C LEU A 582 2.03 16.65 -15.53
N ASP A 583 2.30 17.34 -16.62
CA ASP A 583 3.64 17.86 -16.96
C ASP A 583 4.05 19.00 -16.03
N VAL A 584 5.36 19.16 -15.84
CA VAL A 584 5.93 20.25 -15.04
C VAL A 584 6.52 21.29 -15.98
N ASP A 585 6.10 22.54 -15.81
CA ASP A 585 6.59 23.71 -16.54
C ASP A 585 6.99 24.82 -15.54
N MET A 586 8.29 24.90 -15.26
CA MET A 586 8.85 25.89 -14.33
C MET A 586 8.82 27.32 -14.89
N GLU A 587 8.80 27.50 -16.22
CA GLU A 587 8.70 28.84 -16.83
C GLU A 587 7.33 29.47 -16.58
N ASN A 588 6.33 28.68 -16.15
CA ASN A 588 5.02 29.18 -15.81
C ASN A 588 5.05 30.23 -14.69
N LEU A 589 5.96 30.10 -13.74
CA LEU A 589 6.13 31.10 -12.67
C LEU A 589 6.39 32.49 -13.26
N SER A 590 7.33 32.60 -14.20
CA SER A 590 7.68 33.87 -14.85
C SER A 590 6.58 34.40 -15.77
N ARG A 591 5.65 33.55 -16.24
CA ARG A 591 4.53 33.96 -17.10
C ARG A 591 3.31 34.44 -16.32
N ILE A 592 3.03 33.82 -15.18
CA ILE A 592 1.83 34.09 -14.36
C ILE A 592 2.13 35.08 -13.24
N GLY A 593 3.26 34.95 -12.54
CA GLY A 593 3.62 35.81 -11.41
C GLY A 593 3.47 37.31 -11.68
N PRO A 594 4.01 37.86 -12.79
CA PRO A 594 3.87 39.28 -13.11
C PRO A 594 2.44 39.78 -13.39
N LEU A 595 1.47 38.89 -13.56
CA LEU A 595 0.06 39.22 -13.81
C LEU A 595 -0.74 39.36 -12.51
N LEU A 596 -0.15 38.98 -11.37
CA LEU A 596 -0.80 39.02 -10.06
C LEU A 596 -0.65 40.40 -9.40
N ASP A 597 -1.70 40.81 -8.69
CA ASP A 597 -1.72 42.06 -7.93
C ASP A 597 -0.76 41.99 -6.72
N GLY A 598 0.06 43.01 -6.54
CA GLY A 598 1.08 43.08 -5.48
C GLY A 598 0.54 43.24 -4.07
N ASN A 599 -0.78 43.32 -3.88
CA ASN A 599 -1.41 43.33 -2.56
C ASN A 599 -1.62 41.92 -1.98
N ARG A 600 -1.37 40.85 -2.75
CA ARG A 600 -1.57 39.46 -2.33
C ARG A 600 -0.24 38.74 -2.20
N LEU A 601 -0.19 37.79 -1.27
CA LEU A 601 0.96 36.91 -1.10
C LEU A 601 0.90 35.82 -2.16
N THR A 602 2.02 35.66 -2.85
CA THR A 602 2.19 34.73 -3.97
C THR A 602 3.03 33.54 -3.55
N ILE A 603 2.53 32.34 -3.85
CA ILE A 603 3.18 31.08 -3.52
C ILE A 603 3.52 30.34 -4.81
N ALA A 604 4.80 30.01 -5.02
CA ALA A 604 5.21 29.12 -6.09
C ALA A 604 4.94 27.66 -5.69
N GLU A 605 4.20 26.90 -6.49
CA GLU A 605 3.77 25.56 -6.14
C GLU A 605 4.26 24.48 -7.09
N SER A 606 4.61 23.32 -6.51
CA SER A 606 5.04 22.11 -7.21
C SER A 606 6.30 22.30 -8.07
N GLY A 607 6.80 21.19 -8.65
CA GLY A 607 7.80 21.22 -9.72
C GLY A 607 9.26 21.33 -9.28
N ILE A 608 9.52 21.84 -8.07
CA ILE A 608 10.88 21.98 -7.53
C ILE A 608 11.42 20.63 -7.05
N ARG A 609 12.52 20.20 -7.65
CA ARG A 609 13.20 18.90 -7.44
C ARG A 609 14.66 19.07 -7.07
N SER A 610 15.22 20.26 -7.23
CA SER A 610 16.62 20.57 -6.92
C SER A 610 16.76 21.96 -6.29
N ILE A 611 17.88 22.17 -5.60
CA ILE A 611 18.19 23.46 -4.96
C ILE A 611 18.38 24.56 -6.00
N GLN A 612 18.90 24.22 -7.19
CA GLN A 612 19.12 25.18 -8.28
C GLN A 612 17.79 25.75 -8.83
N GLU A 613 16.72 24.95 -8.80
CA GLU A 613 15.41 25.40 -9.27
C GLU A 613 14.74 26.42 -8.34
N LEU A 614 15.24 26.60 -7.10
CA LEU A 614 14.75 27.63 -6.17
C LEU A 614 15.03 29.05 -6.68
N ASP A 615 15.96 29.24 -7.60
CA ASP A 615 16.22 30.56 -8.17
C ASP A 615 15.01 31.08 -8.99
N MET A 616 14.18 30.16 -9.49
CA MET A 616 12.97 30.47 -10.25
C MET A 616 11.83 31.03 -9.39
N VAL A 617 11.91 30.88 -8.06
CA VAL A 617 10.91 31.43 -7.14
C VAL A 617 11.24 32.84 -6.66
N LYS A 618 12.28 33.46 -7.21
CA LYS A 618 12.64 34.84 -6.90
C LYS A 618 11.47 35.79 -7.23
N GLY A 619 11.07 36.58 -6.24
CA GLY A 619 9.94 37.52 -6.37
C GLY A 619 8.60 36.97 -5.89
N TYR A 620 8.55 35.71 -5.44
CA TYR A 620 7.42 35.14 -4.71
C TYR A 620 7.61 35.31 -3.20
N ASP A 621 6.51 35.37 -2.47
CA ASP A 621 6.50 35.46 -1.00
C ASP A 621 6.71 34.10 -0.34
N GLY A 622 6.25 33.03 -1.00
CA GLY A 622 6.38 31.67 -0.52
C GLY A 622 6.62 30.63 -1.61
N VAL A 623 7.01 29.44 -1.18
CA VAL A 623 7.17 28.26 -2.02
C VAL A 623 6.66 27.01 -1.31
N LEU A 624 5.88 26.19 -2.02
CA LEU A 624 5.35 24.93 -1.52
C LEU A 624 6.15 23.75 -2.10
N ILE A 625 6.84 23.00 -1.24
CA ILE A 625 7.79 21.95 -1.64
C ILE A 625 7.46 20.64 -0.94
N GLY A 626 7.27 19.57 -1.73
CA GLY A 626 7.12 18.20 -1.22
C GLY A 626 8.07 17.18 -1.84
N SER A 627 8.32 17.28 -3.15
CA SER A 627 9.04 16.25 -3.91
C SER A 627 10.49 16.05 -3.45
N MET A 628 11.17 17.13 -3.03
CA MET A 628 12.53 17.07 -2.49
C MET A 628 12.61 16.36 -1.13
N PHE A 629 11.53 16.38 -0.35
CA PHE A 629 11.51 15.84 1.02
C PHE A 629 11.08 14.37 1.04
N MET A 630 10.02 14.02 0.30
CA MET A 630 9.44 12.67 0.33
C MET A 630 10.38 11.58 -0.23
N GLY A 631 11.39 11.93 -1.02
CA GLY A 631 12.40 11.01 -1.53
C GLY A 631 13.76 11.08 -0.81
N SER A 632 13.91 11.95 0.19
CA SER A 632 15.22 12.17 0.82
C SER A 632 15.56 11.10 1.85
N PRO A 633 16.78 10.53 1.84
CA PRO A 633 17.25 9.66 2.92
C PRO A 633 17.55 10.42 4.21
N ASP A 634 17.74 11.74 4.13
CA ASP A 634 17.98 12.64 5.26
C ASP A 634 17.11 13.89 5.10
N ILE A 635 15.93 13.86 5.73
CA ILE A 635 14.92 14.91 5.59
C ILE A 635 15.38 16.19 6.26
N ALA A 636 15.93 16.10 7.48
CA ALA A 636 16.40 17.26 8.22
C ALA A 636 17.45 18.04 7.44
N ARG A 637 18.41 17.34 6.82
CA ARG A 637 19.40 17.99 5.95
C ARG A 637 18.77 18.58 4.69
N ALA A 638 17.89 17.85 4.01
CA ALA A 638 17.23 18.34 2.79
C ALA A 638 16.41 19.60 3.06
N VAL A 639 15.66 19.63 4.16
CA VAL A 639 14.90 20.80 4.60
C VAL A 639 15.84 21.96 4.91
N GLY A 640 16.91 21.75 5.68
CA GLY A 640 17.87 22.80 6.01
C GLY A 640 18.48 23.46 4.78
N MET A 641 18.89 22.66 3.79
CA MET A 641 19.43 23.17 2.52
C MET A 641 18.43 24.01 1.74
N VAL A 642 17.14 23.66 1.76
CA VAL A 642 16.07 24.43 1.10
C VAL A 642 15.83 25.74 1.82
N ILE A 643 15.72 25.73 3.15
CA ILE A 643 15.54 26.95 3.96
C ILE A 643 16.69 27.93 3.74
N ASP A 644 17.94 27.44 3.81
CA ASP A 644 19.12 28.29 3.62
C ASP A 644 19.13 28.91 2.21
N ARG A 645 18.81 28.13 1.17
CA ARG A 645 18.74 28.67 -0.20
C ARG A 645 17.62 29.68 -0.37
N CYS A 646 16.43 29.44 0.19
CA CYS A 646 15.31 30.39 0.10
C CYS A 646 15.60 31.74 0.79
N ARG A 647 16.44 31.74 1.83
CA ARG A 647 16.97 32.98 2.43
C ARG A 647 17.97 33.69 1.51
N GLU A 648 18.82 32.94 0.82
CA GLU A 648 19.80 33.50 -0.14
C GLU A 648 19.17 34.05 -1.42
N VAL A 649 18.15 33.39 -1.99
CA VAL A 649 17.49 33.81 -3.25
C VAL A 649 16.86 35.21 -3.14
N TYR A 650 16.54 35.61 -1.90
CA TYR A 650 15.99 36.92 -1.56
C TYR A 650 17.05 38.01 -1.35
N ALA A 651 18.25 37.65 -0.86
CA ALA A 651 19.37 38.57 -0.64
C ALA A 651 19.99 39.05 -1.96
#